data_AF-I1PNW1-F1
#
_entry.id   AF-I1PNW1-F1
#
_cell.length_a   1.000
_cell.length_b   1.000
_cell.length_c   1.000
_cell.angle_alpha   90.00
_cell.angle_beta   90.00
_cell.angle_gamma   90.00
#
_symmetry.space_group_name_H-M   'P 1'
#
loop_
_entity.id
_entity.type
_entity.pdbx_description
1 polymer ?
#
loop_
_entity_poly.entity_id
_entity_poly.type
_entity_poly.pdbx_seq_one_letter_code
_entity_poly.pdbx_strand_id
1 'polypeptide(L)'
;MALVRRRRGVAGGGGPALAAVAVALMQLVFLVPPTRAQQSNGTSRVVPAEGYCSMYGICAQRSDGKVLNCVNATKAVKPDTLFSARIQSLCPTITGDVCCTVDQFDTLHQQVQQVNNTMTVNGIDYYVTSTYGEELYNSCKDVKFGTLNTRAMDFLGGGAKNYKEWMAFIGRQADLNQIGSPYLITFPSDISGSTAVKPLNATIYSCGDPSLGCSCGDCPSSSVCTGSLLPQLNTETSCSVKMGSLKAKCLDFSLVVVYLVLLCIFLFGAFLHRTRRSGIFSHTKPLKNAEDKIHSSNNGKVPDSSAQVSEAASAPVQSAHPSVIQTYMSTFFRKHGTFVAKHPLLVLFVSLLVPTLLCIGLIRFKVEIRPEKLWVSSGSRAADEKQYFDSHLAPFYRIEQLVLATSAFGGSEAPTIVNDNNMKLLFQIQKKYFQLDPKKYDDSGIDHAKFCFQHYTTEETCLSTFQSPIDPSTILGGFPGNNFTEASAFVITYPVNNKVETIGQENGKAVAWERAYVNLVKEEILPMVLAHNLTMSFSSESSIQDELNRESTADAITIVISYIVMFAYISFTLGDRPSHLLSLFVSSKVGVDNMCILVHAVKRQPDGLDLEERISTALVEVGPSITLASLAEVLAFAVSAINPMPATRVFSMFAAALAVLLDFLLQVSAFVALIVLDFRRAQDGRIDCMPCARVKSSVVASDGGNHQGLPLLARYMKNVHAPILGYRAVKFVVIAVFVGFSFASIALSTRLQPGLEQKIVLPRDSYLQDYFDDLATYMKVGPPLYFVIKNFNYSSASEHTNKICSINQCDSNSLLNEIAKQSLSPETSYIAKPAASWLDDFLIWMSPEAFGCCRKFVNGSYCPPDDQCFLRSDLHNGRPSTTQFKEKLPWFLDALPSSDCSKGGKGAYSTSLDLNGYENGIIQASAFRTYHTPLNKQSDYVNSMKAARDFSSKMSKELQMQMFPYSVFYIFFEQYLGVWKTAIMNICVCLGTVFVVCFVVTSSLWASIIILIVLAMIVLDLMAPYIALVALLTYVYWFPVYAKLGMMAILGIQLNAISIVNLVMSIGIAVEFCVHITHAFMLFFSIVILKPLMTFFEMQIGIGNRESRARQALSTMGASVFSGITLTKLVGVIVLRFAKSEVFVVYYFQMYLALVIIGFLHGLIFLPVVLSLCGPPSKVMKPLEQSQPSASSE
;
A
#
# COMPACT_ATOMS: atom_id res chain seq x y z
N MET A 1 -59.87 28.41 -1.57
CA MET A 1 -59.86 29.87 -1.86
C MET A 1 -59.69 30.62 -0.55
N ALA A 2 -58.69 31.48 -0.42
CA ALA A 2 -58.59 32.46 0.65
C ALA A 2 -58.18 33.81 0.04
N LEU A 3 -58.94 34.87 0.31
CA LEU A 3 -58.68 36.23 -0.14
C LEU A 3 -57.69 36.92 0.79
N VAL A 4 -56.58 37.44 0.26
CA VAL A 4 -55.81 38.51 0.92
C VAL A 4 -55.66 39.69 -0.01
N ARG A 5 -56.17 40.83 0.45
CA ARG A 5 -56.26 42.10 -0.26
C ARG A 5 -55.17 43.04 0.27
N ARG A 6 -54.34 43.65 -0.59
CA ARG A 6 -53.40 44.72 -0.18
C ARG A 6 -53.51 45.95 -1.08
N ARG A 7 -53.56 47.14 -0.44
CA ARG A 7 -53.73 48.47 -1.07
C ARG A 7 -52.39 49.17 -1.29
N ARG A 8 -52.28 49.91 -2.41
CA ARG A 8 -51.64 51.23 -2.68
C ARG A 8 -51.87 51.50 -4.19
N GLY A 9 -52.25 52.65 -4.74
CA GLY A 9 -51.86 54.05 -4.45
C GLY A 9 -50.49 54.32 -5.10
N VAL A 10 -50.28 55.23 -6.07
CA VAL A 10 -51.03 56.37 -6.64
C VAL A 10 -50.64 56.57 -8.14
N ALA A 11 -51.34 57.45 -8.87
CA ALA A 11 -51.14 57.97 -10.24
C ALA A 11 -49.70 58.03 -10.82
N GLY A 12 -49.47 58.09 -12.15
CA GLY A 12 -50.39 58.10 -13.30
C GLY A 12 -49.75 58.73 -14.57
N GLY A 13 -50.44 58.70 -15.71
CA GLY A 13 -50.13 59.51 -16.91
C GLY A 13 -49.52 58.78 -18.13
N GLY A 14 -50.13 59.00 -19.30
CA GLY A 14 -49.47 58.88 -20.62
C GLY A 14 -49.58 57.54 -21.37
N GLY A 15 -50.53 57.46 -22.32
CA GLY A 15 -50.38 56.62 -23.52
C GLY A 15 -50.23 57.52 -24.76
N PRO A 16 -50.40 57.02 -26.00
CA PRO A 16 -50.35 55.63 -26.46
C PRO A 16 -49.30 55.43 -27.58
N ALA A 17 -49.20 54.21 -28.11
CA ALA A 17 -48.38 53.93 -29.29
C ALA A 17 -49.07 54.28 -30.62
N LEU A 18 -48.27 54.71 -31.60
CA LEU A 18 -48.49 54.60 -33.05
C LEU A 18 -47.17 54.00 -33.61
N ALA A 19 -47.14 52.83 -34.23
CA ALA A 19 -47.63 52.52 -35.59
C ALA A 19 -46.97 53.41 -36.66
N ALA A 20 -46.43 52.91 -37.79
CA ALA A 20 -46.05 51.57 -38.25
C ALA A 20 -45.27 51.74 -39.58
N VAL A 21 -44.79 50.66 -40.23
CA VAL A 21 -44.61 50.54 -41.71
C VAL A 21 -43.52 51.45 -42.36
N ALA A 22 -42.58 51.03 -43.21
CA ALA A 22 -42.15 49.78 -43.84
C ALA A 22 -41.01 50.13 -44.85
N VAL A 23 -40.73 49.21 -45.80
CA VAL A 23 -39.89 49.36 -47.00
C VAL A 23 -38.38 49.37 -46.72
N ALA A 24 -37.66 48.23 -46.63
CA ALA A 24 -37.50 47.06 -47.52
C ALA A 24 -36.41 47.21 -48.59
N LEU A 25 -35.90 46.02 -49.00
CA LEU A 25 -35.14 45.69 -50.22
C LEU A 25 -33.58 45.70 -50.21
N MET A 26 -33.07 44.47 -50.03
CA MET A 26 -32.21 43.72 -50.99
C MET A 26 -30.70 44.05 -51.05
N GLN A 27 -29.75 43.10 -50.98
CA GLN A 27 -29.58 41.91 -51.85
C GLN A 27 -28.63 40.82 -51.28
N LEU A 28 -28.90 39.54 -51.65
CA LEU A 28 -27.99 38.44 -52.04
C LEU A 28 -26.85 37.92 -51.07
N VAL A 29 -26.49 36.63 -50.98
CA VAL A 29 -27.17 35.32 -51.29
C VAL A 29 -26.38 34.10 -50.72
N PHE A 30 -27.04 32.93 -50.62
CA PHE A 30 -26.56 31.52 -50.41
C PHE A 30 -26.10 30.93 -49.04
N LEU A 31 -26.91 29.93 -48.60
CA LEU A 31 -26.59 28.58 -48.08
C LEU A 31 -25.82 28.36 -46.74
N VAL A 32 -26.57 28.01 -45.68
CA VAL A 32 -26.71 26.65 -45.06
C VAL A 32 -27.58 26.82 -43.79
N PRO A 33 -28.58 25.95 -43.49
CA PRO A 33 -29.53 26.21 -42.41
C PRO A 33 -29.08 25.71 -41.03
N PRO A 34 -29.02 26.58 -40.01
CA PRO A 34 -29.29 26.18 -38.62
C PRO A 34 -30.81 26.17 -38.39
N THR A 35 -31.32 25.14 -37.71
CA THR A 35 -32.74 25.02 -37.35
C THR A 35 -33.14 26.03 -36.28
N ARG A 36 -33.50 27.24 -36.71
CA ARG A 36 -34.00 28.32 -35.86
C ARG A 36 -35.50 28.13 -35.63
N ALA A 37 -35.94 28.07 -34.38
CA ALA A 37 -37.37 28.05 -34.06
C ALA A 37 -38.05 29.32 -34.57
N GLN A 38 -39.12 29.15 -35.35
CA GLN A 38 -39.89 30.26 -35.91
C GLN A 38 -40.82 30.81 -34.81
N GLN A 39 -40.52 32.02 -34.33
CA GLN A 39 -41.34 32.68 -33.33
C GLN A 39 -42.68 33.05 -33.97
N SER A 40 -43.78 32.46 -33.48
CA SER A 40 -45.13 32.84 -33.91
C SER A 40 -45.36 34.33 -33.67
N ASN A 41 -45.95 35.00 -34.65
CA ASN A 41 -46.08 36.45 -34.66
C ASN A 41 -47.01 36.91 -33.53
N GLY A 42 -46.48 37.73 -32.60
CA GLY A 42 -47.29 38.67 -31.83
C GLY A 42 -48.15 38.11 -30.68
N THR A 43 -47.51 37.55 -29.65
CA THR A 43 -47.95 37.82 -28.26
C THR A 43 -46.72 38.06 -27.37
N SER A 44 -46.74 39.17 -26.62
CA SER A 44 -45.78 39.35 -25.51
C SER A 44 -45.97 38.20 -24.51
N ARG A 45 -44.90 37.75 -23.85
CA ARG A 45 -45.03 36.92 -22.65
C ARG A 45 -45.79 37.74 -21.61
N VAL A 46 -47.07 37.45 -21.43
CA VAL A 46 -47.94 38.10 -20.46
C VAL A 46 -47.49 37.64 -19.07
N VAL A 47 -46.90 38.57 -18.31
CA VAL A 47 -46.70 38.43 -16.86
C VAL A 47 -48.06 38.15 -16.23
N PRO A 48 -48.20 37.23 -15.25
CA PRO A 48 -49.48 36.95 -14.60
C PRO A 48 -50.15 38.25 -14.14
N ALA A 49 -51.33 38.52 -14.69
CA ALA A 49 -52.09 39.75 -14.48
C ALA A 49 -53.53 39.40 -14.10
N GLU A 50 -54.21 40.32 -13.40
CA GLU A 50 -55.61 40.15 -13.00
C GLU A 50 -56.49 39.84 -14.24
N GLY A 51 -57.30 38.78 -14.15
CA GLY A 51 -58.11 38.28 -15.27
C GLY A 51 -57.42 37.26 -16.21
N TYR A 52 -56.21 36.82 -15.90
CA TYR A 52 -55.52 35.73 -16.61
C TYR A 52 -55.26 34.52 -15.71
N CYS A 53 -55.44 33.33 -16.29
CA CYS A 53 -55.24 32.02 -15.71
C CYS A 53 -53.81 31.54 -15.96
N SER A 54 -53.12 31.13 -14.91
CA SER A 54 -51.79 30.51 -15.01
C SER A 54 -51.92 28.99 -15.18
N MET A 55 -52.14 28.54 -16.42
CA MET A 55 -52.31 27.12 -16.75
C MET A 55 -51.06 26.55 -17.42
N TYR A 56 -50.70 25.31 -17.13
CA TYR A 56 -49.67 24.61 -17.92
C TYR A 56 -50.27 24.16 -19.26
N GLY A 57 -49.60 24.51 -20.36
CA GLY A 57 -50.05 24.18 -21.70
C GLY A 57 -48.95 24.36 -22.74
N ILE A 58 -49.27 24.12 -24.01
CA ILE A 58 -48.32 24.27 -25.11
C ILE A 58 -48.17 25.76 -25.43
N CYS A 59 -46.98 26.34 -25.24
CA CYS A 59 -46.71 27.75 -25.58
C CYS A 59 -45.88 27.95 -26.85
N ALA A 60 -45.30 26.88 -27.41
CA ALA A 60 -44.59 26.93 -28.68
C ALA A 60 -44.62 25.56 -29.38
N GLN A 61 -44.31 25.57 -30.67
CA GLN A 61 -44.07 24.37 -31.46
C GLN A 61 -42.73 24.53 -32.18
N ARG A 62 -41.88 23.50 -32.10
CA ARG A 62 -40.56 23.46 -32.72
C ARG A 62 -40.67 23.22 -34.22
N SER A 63 -39.61 23.53 -34.97
CA SER A 63 -39.53 23.34 -36.42
C SER A 63 -39.59 21.88 -36.88
N ASP A 64 -39.51 20.93 -35.93
CA ASP A 64 -39.68 19.48 -36.12
C ASP A 64 -41.15 19.04 -35.90
N GLY A 65 -42.07 19.97 -35.68
CA GLY A 65 -43.49 19.73 -35.43
C GLY A 65 -43.82 19.37 -33.97
N LYS A 66 -42.82 19.20 -33.08
CA LYS A 66 -43.04 18.82 -31.67
C LYS A 66 -43.41 20.03 -30.81
N VAL A 67 -44.23 19.80 -29.79
CA VAL A 67 -44.79 20.85 -28.92
C VAL A 67 -43.95 21.11 -27.67
N LEU A 68 -43.95 22.35 -27.20
CA LEU A 68 -43.21 22.82 -26.03
C LEU A 68 -44.20 23.23 -24.91
N ASN A 69 -44.14 22.54 -23.77
CA ASN A 69 -45.00 22.81 -22.62
C ASN A 69 -44.40 23.90 -21.72
N CYS A 70 -45.24 24.83 -21.28
CA CYS A 70 -44.87 26.02 -20.54
C CYS A 70 -46.03 26.47 -19.64
N VAL A 71 -45.78 27.38 -18.70
CA VAL A 71 -46.85 28.19 -18.11
C VAL A 71 -47.41 29.11 -19.22
N ASN A 72 -48.67 28.93 -19.56
CA ASN A 72 -49.40 29.70 -20.55
C ASN A 72 -50.45 30.55 -19.84
N ALA A 73 -50.32 31.88 -19.96
CA ALA A 73 -51.27 32.82 -19.41
C ALA A 73 -52.52 32.89 -20.31
N THR A 74 -53.41 31.91 -20.19
CA THR A 74 -54.70 31.92 -20.87
C THR A 74 -55.60 32.97 -20.23
N LYS A 75 -56.36 33.75 -21.00
CA LYS A 75 -57.31 34.70 -20.41
C LYS A 75 -58.43 33.92 -19.71
N ALA A 76 -58.85 34.34 -18.52
CA ALA A 76 -60.01 33.76 -17.86
C ALA A 76 -61.25 33.96 -18.76
N VAL A 77 -62.07 32.91 -18.88
CA VAL A 77 -63.22 32.91 -19.80
C VAL A 77 -64.50 32.93 -18.98
N LYS A 78 -65.43 33.79 -19.35
CA LYS A 78 -66.76 33.81 -18.75
C LYS A 78 -67.49 32.50 -19.09
N PRO A 79 -67.92 31.70 -18.10
CA PRO A 79 -68.64 30.46 -18.38
C PRO A 79 -69.98 30.75 -19.06
N ASP A 80 -70.42 29.85 -19.95
CA ASP A 80 -71.75 29.90 -20.56
C ASP A 80 -72.84 29.67 -19.51
N THR A 81 -74.10 29.97 -19.84
CA THR A 81 -75.19 29.95 -18.85
C THR A 81 -75.45 28.57 -18.25
N LEU A 82 -75.21 27.49 -18.99
CA LEU A 82 -75.35 26.12 -18.49
C LEU A 82 -74.20 25.77 -17.55
N PHE A 83 -72.96 26.04 -17.97
CA PHE A 83 -71.77 25.80 -17.16
C PHE A 83 -71.73 26.67 -15.89
N SER A 84 -72.12 27.94 -15.99
CA SER A 84 -72.21 28.87 -14.85
C SER A 84 -73.22 28.40 -13.82
N ALA A 85 -74.37 27.85 -14.25
CA ALA A 85 -75.35 27.24 -13.35
C ALA A 85 -74.80 25.96 -12.67
N ARG A 86 -74.00 25.14 -13.36
CA ARG A 86 -73.29 23.99 -12.76
C ARG A 86 -72.22 24.40 -11.75
N ILE A 87 -71.50 25.50 -11.98
CA ILE A 87 -70.53 26.03 -11.00
C ILE A 87 -71.26 26.55 -9.74
N GLN A 88 -72.37 27.28 -9.94
CA GLN A 88 -73.15 27.88 -8.87
C GLN A 88 -73.92 26.86 -8.01
N SER A 89 -74.22 25.66 -8.54
CA SER A 89 -74.84 24.59 -7.74
C SER A 89 -73.91 23.95 -6.71
N LEU A 90 -72.58 24.07 -6.88
CA LEU A 90 -71.59 23.63 -5.88
C LEU A 90 -71.03 24.78 -5.03
N CYS A 91 -70.75 25.93 -5.66
CA CYS A 91 -70.12 27.08 -5.02
C CYS A 91 -70.86 28.37 -5.39
N PRO A 92 -72.02 28.68 -4.74
CA PRO A 92 -72.84 29.85 -5.07
C PRO A 92 -72.15 31.21 -4.85
N THR A 93 -70.99 31.23 -4.19
CA THR A 93 -70.13 32.41 -4.01
C THR A 93 -69.24 32.74 -5.20
N ILE A 94 -69.09 31.84 -6.19
CA ILE A 94 -68.23 32.08 -7.37
C ILE A 94 -69.04 32.77 -8.47
N THR A 95 -68.81 34.08 -8.63
CA THR A 95 -69.33 34.88 -9.75
C THR A 95 -68.19 35.63 -10.43
N GLY A 96 -67.70 35.09 -11.55
CA GLY A 96 -66.57 35.64 -12.30
C GLY A 96 -66.14 34.77 -13.47
N ASP A 97 -65.10 35.20 -14.18
CA ASP A 97 -64.47 34.43 -15.25
C ASP A 97 -63.68 33.24 -14.65
N VAL A 98 -63.69 32.09 -15.34
CA VAL A 98 -63.11 30.83 -14.83
C VAL A 98 -61.93 30.35 -15.68
N CYS A 99 -61.10 29.49 -15.07
CA CYS A 99 -59.86 28.98 -15.64
C CYS A 99 -59.91 27.50 -16.07
N CYS A 100 -61.02 26.80 -15.80
CA CYS A 100 -61.24 25.41 -16.14
C CYS A 100 -62.19 25.25 -17.34
N THR A 101 -62.01 24.19 -18.13
CA THR A 101 -62.99 23.77 -19.14
C THR A 101 -64.17 23.04 -18.50
N VAL A 102 -65.27 22.89 -19.25
CA VAL A 102 -66.45 22.11 -18.80
C VAL A 102 -66.03 20.68 -18.46
N ASP A 103 -65.21 20.02 -19.30
CA ASP A 103 -64.74 18.65 -19.05
C ASP A 103 -63.88 18.56 -17.77
N GLN A 104 -63.00 19.53 -17.53
CA GLN A 104 -62.17 19.59 -16.32
C GLN A 104 -63.04 19.80 -15.06
N PHE A 105 -64.06 20.65 -15.16
CA PHE A 105 -65.00 20.87 -14.07
C PHE A 105 -65.90 19.66 -13.82
N ASP A 106 -66.47 19.03 -14.86
CA ASP A 106 -67.30 17.83 -14.71
C ASP A 106 -66.49 16.66 -14.12
N THR A 107 -65.22 16.54 -14.48
CA THR A 107 -64.28 15.57 -13.87
C THR A 107 -64.09 15.84 -12.37
N LEU A 108 -63.80 17.10 -11.99
CA LEU A 108 -63.65 17.50 -10.59
C LEU A 108 -64.97 17.41 -9.81
N HIS A 109 -66.10 17.69 -10.44
CA HIS A 109 -67.43 17.71 -9.84
C HIS A 109 -67.83 16.31 -9.34
N GLN A 110 -67.52 15.25 -10.11
CA GLN A 110 -67.77 13.86 -9.72
C GLN A 110 -66.99 13.41 -8.47
N GLN A 111 -66.02 14.21 -8.00
CA GLN A 111 -65.09 13.88 -6.92
C GLN A 111 -65.24 14.79 -5.68
N VAL A 112 -66.23 15.69 -5.64
CA VAL A 112 -66.47 16.58 -4.50
C VAL A 112 -67.15 15.83 -3.35
N GLN A 113 -66.61 15.93 -2.14
CA GLN A 113 -67.24 15.49 -0.91
C GLN A 113 -67.63 16.68 -0.01
N GLN A 114 -68.65 16.53 0.82
CA GLN A 114 -69.16 17.60 1.68
C GLN A 114 -68.54 17.49 3.09
N VAL A 115 -67.83 18.53 3.54
CA VAL A 115 -67.21 18.58 4.87
C VAL A 115 -67.62 19.87 5.58
N ASN A 116 -68.19 19.74 6.78
CA ASN A 116 -68.62 20.86 7.63
C ASN A 116 -69.49 21.92 6.92
N ASN A 117 -70.52 21.48 6.18
CA ASN A 117 -71.43 22.33 5.39
C ASN A 117 -70.77 23.17 4.27
N THR A 118 -69.49 22.96 3.97
CA THR A 118 -68.80 23.51 2.79
C THR A 118 -68.48 22.40 1.79
N MET A 119 -68.65 22.71 0.51
CA MET A 119 -68.24 21.82 -0.59
C MET A 119 -66.72 21.96 -0.79
N THR A 120 -65.96 20.95 -0.39
CA THR A 120 -64.49 20.97 -0.44
C THR A 120 -63.95 19.66 -1.00
N VAL A 121 -63.14 19.73 -2.04
CA VAL A 121 -62.44 18.56 -2.59
C VAL A 121 -61.40 18.10 -1.56
N ASN A 122 -61.68 16.98 -0.88
CA ASN A 122 -60.77 16.37 0.09
C ASN A 122 -59.72 15.47 -0.62
N GLY A 123 -60.05 14.97 -1.82
CA GLY A 123 -59.13 14.29 -2.72
C GLY A 123 -59.73 14.07 -4.11
N ILE A 124 -58.89 13.65 -5.06
CA ILE A 124 -59.24 13.39 -6.47
C ILE A 124 -58.63 12.07 -6.97
N ASP A 125 -59.35 11.35 -7.84
CA ASP A 125 -58.78 10.25 -8.63
C ASP A 125 -58.27 10.79 -9.97
N TYR A 126 -56.98 10.65 -10.23
CA TYR A 126 -56.34 11.08 -11.47
C TYR A 126 -55.88 9.87 -12.30
N TYR A 127 -56.60 9.58 -13.38
CA TYR A 127 -56.37 8.41 -14.22
C TYR A 127 -55.25 8.65 -15.23
N VAL A 128 -54.24 7.78 -15.21
CA VAL A 128 -53.03 7.87 -16.05
C VAL A 128 -52.76 6.50 -16.68
N THR A 129 -52.34 6.46 -17.94
CA THR A 129 -51.97 5.17 -18.57
C THR A 129 -50.69 4.61 -17.96
N SER A 130 -50.60 3.28 -17.85
CA SER A 130 -49.39 2.61 -17.34
C SER A 130 -48.15 2.93 -18.18
N THR A 131 -48.31 2.99 -19.50
CA THR A 131 -47.25 3.39 -20.45
C THR A 131 -46.75 4.82 -20.17
N TYR A 132 -47.66 5.78 -19.94
CA TYR A 132 -47.29 7.14 -19.60
C TYR A 132 -46.53 7.21 -18.27
N GLY A 133 -47.06 6.56 -17.22
CA GLY A 133 -46.41 6.56 -15.92
C GLY A 133 -45.01 5.95 -15.97
N GLU A 134 -44.86 4.81 -16.66
CA GLU A 134 -43.58 4.10 -16.77
C GLU A 134 -42.55 4.84 -17.63
N GLU A 135 -42.94 5.43 -18.76
CA GLU A 135 -42.05 6.28 -19.56
C GLU A 135 -41.60 7.52 -18.78
N LEU A 136 -42.52 8.16 -18.04
CA LEU A 136 -42.22 9.36 -17.24
C LEU A 136 -41.22 9.04 -16.13
N TYR A 137 -41.46 7.98 -15.37
CA TYR A 137 -40.55 7.52 -14.33
C TYR A 137 -39.17 7.15 -14.89
N ASN A 138 -39.13 6.39 -16.00
CA ASN A 138 -37.86 6.02 -16.64
C ASN A 138 -37.09 7.22 -17.20
N SER A 139 -37.75 8.33 -17.54
CA SER A 139 -37.09 9.57 -17.97
C SER A 139 -36.40 10.34 -16.82
N CYS A 140 -36.81 10.13 -15.57
CA CYS A 140 -36.36 10.91 -14.41
C CYS A 140 -35.59 10.11 -13.34
N LYS A 141 -35.70 8.77 -13.32
CA LYS A 141 -35.15 7.91 -12.24
C LYS A 141 -33.65 8.08 -11.95
N ASP A 142 -32.86 8.39 -12.98
CA ASP A 142 -31.40 8.49 -12.88
C ASP A 142 -30.89 9.93 -12.69
N VAL A 143 -31.76 10.95 -12.68
CA VAL A 143 -31.35 12.35 -12.50
C VAL A 143 -30.59 12.52 -11.19
N LYS A 144 -29.44 13.21 -11.22
CA LYS A 144 -28.51 13.32 -10.09
C LYS A 144 -28.76 14.60 -9.28
N PHE A 145 -28.70 14.48 -7.96
CA PHE A 145 -28.61 15.63 -7.06
C PHE A 145 -27.14 15.99 -6.78
N GLY A 146 -26.62 17.01 -7.47
CA GLY A 146 -25.19 17.37 -7.51
C GLY A 146 -24.48 17.53 -6.16
N THR A 147 -25.17 18.10 -5.18
CA THR A 147 -24.62 18.51 -3.88
C THR A 147 -24.23 17.31 -3.00
N LEU A 148 -24.99 16.22 -3.07
CA LEU A 148 -24.81 15.01 -2.25
C LEU A 148 -24.47 13.76 -3.04
N ASN A 149 -24.47 13.86 -4.38
CA ASN A 149 -24.03 12.78 -5.25
C ASN A 149 -24.94 11.54 -5.20
N THR A 150 -26.25 11.77 -5.08
CA THR A 150 -27.35 10.78 -4.98
C THR A 150 -28.42 11.03 -6.06
N ARG A 151 -29.50 10.24 -6.14
CA ARG A 151 -30.54 10.42 -7.17
C ARG A 151 -31.61 11.40 -6.70
N ALA A 152 -32.09 12.26 -7.58
CA ALA A 152 -33.20 13.16 -7.29
C ALA A 152 -34.49 12.40 -6.92
N MET A 153 -34.68 11.20 -7.48
CA MET A 153 -35.82 10.32 -7.16
C MET A 153 -35.77 9.68 -5.77
N ASP A 154 -34.61 9.63 -5.12
CA ASP A 154 -34.53 9.24 -3.70
C ASP A 154 -35.39 10.19 -2.84
N PHE A 155 -35.52 11.47 -3.26
CA PHE A 155 -36.29 12.53 -2.56
C PHE A 155 -37.67 12.78 -3.17
N LEU A 156 -37.72 13.00 -4.50
CA LEU A 156 -38.95 13.37 -5.22
C LEU A 156 -39.96 12.22 -5.36
N GLY A 157 -39.54 10.99 -5.07
CA GLY A 157 -40.41 9.82 -4.99
C GLY A 157 -40.26 9.02 -3.71
N GLY A 158 -39.57 9.53 -2.67
CA GLY A 158 -39.34 8.79 -1.42
C GLY A 158 -38.65 7.43 -1.61
N GLY A 159 -37.74 7.32 -2.58
CA GLY A 159 -37.07 6.06 -2.93
C GLY A 159 -37.90 5.11 -3.82
N ALA A 160 -38.99 5.59 -4.43
CA ALA A 160 -39.81 4.82 -5.37
C ALA A 160 -38.99 4.12 -6.45
N LYS A 161 -39.24 2.82 -6.63
CA LYS A 161 -38.58 1.94 -7.61
C LYS A 161 -39.35 1.84 -8.93
N ASN A 162 -40.60 2.29 -8.95
CA ASN A 162 -41.49 2.29 -10.10
C ASN A 162 -42.43 3.51 -10.09
N TYR A 163 -43.13 3.74 -11.20
CA TYR A 163 -44.02 4.89 -11.33
C TYR A 163 -45.22 4.88 -10.38
N LYS A 164 -45.69 3.71 -9.92
CA LYS A 164 -46.85 3.60 -9.03
C LYS A 164 -46.51 4.08 -7.64
N GLU A 165 -45.38 3.63 -7.11
CA GLU A 165 -44.81 4.14 -5.85
C GLU A 165 -44.56 5.64 -5.92
N TRP A 166 -44.01 6.13 -7.03
CA TRP A 166 -43.76 7.56 -7.21
C TRP A 166 -45.04 8.39 -7.26
N MET A 167 -46.04 7.95 -8.05
CA MET A 167 -47.34 8.63 -8.15
C MET A 167 -48.09 8.61 -6.82
N ALA A 168 -48.07 7.48 -6.10
CA ALA A 168 -48.63 7.40 -4.75
C ALA A 168 -47.90 8.33 -3.75
N PHE A 169 -46.58 8.49 -3.88
CA PHE A 169 -45.79 9.41 -3.05
C PHE A 169 -46.13 10.88 -3.30
N ILE A 170 -46.15 11.34 -4.56
CA ILE A 170 -46.49 12.74 -4.88
C ILE A 170 -47.97 13.05 -4.64
N GLY A 171 -48.84 12.03 -4.72
CA GLY A 171 -50.27 12.15 -4.47
C GLY A 171 -50.68 12.06 -3.00
N ARG A 172 -49.77 11.66 -2.10
CA ARG A 172 -50.08 11.60 -0.67
C ARG A 172 -50.48 12.98 -0.14
N GLN A 173 -51.52 13.03 0.69
CA GLN A 173 -51.84 14.26 1.40
C GLN A 173 -50.73 14.54 2.43
N ALA A 174 -50.20 15.75 2.43
CA ALA A 174 -49.11 16.20 3.30
C ALA A 174 -49.40 17.57 3.90
N ASP A 175 -48.84 17.81 5.10
CA ASP A 175 -48.92 19.10 5.78
C ASP A 175 -48.06 20.18 5.09
N LEU A 176 -48.28 21.45 5.45
CA LEU A 176 -47.62 22.63 4.85
C LEU A 176 -46.08 22.59 4.79
N ASN A 177 -45.44 21.79 5.64
CA ASN A 177 -43.98 21.62 5.72
C ASN A 177 -43.56 20.15 5.47
N GLN A 178 -44.24 19.45 4.56
CA GLN A 178 -43.88 18.10 4.14
C GLN A 178 -44.08 17.92 2.64
N ILE A 179 -43.22 17.14 2.00
CA ILE A 179 -43.33 16.86 0.56
C ILE A 179 -44.55 15.98 0.28
N GLY A 180 -45.49 16.49 -0.50
CA GLY A 180 -46.66 15.78 -0.98
C GLY A 180 -47.65 16.75 -1.63
N SER A 181 -48.90 16.31 -1.76
CA SER A 181 -50.01 17.11 -2.26
C SER A 181 -50.79 17.75 -1.09
N PRO A 182 -51.31 18.99 -1.23
CA PRO A 182 -52.12 19.64 -0.18
C PRO A 182 -53.49 18.97 0.05
N TYR A 183 -53.90 18.04 -0.82
CA TYR A 183 -55.08 17.19 -0.72
C TYR A 183 -54.78 15.83 -1.38
N LEU A 184 -55.50 14.77 -1.04
CA LEU A 184 -55.17 13.43 -1.56
C LEU A 184 -55.36 13.34 -3.08
N ILE A 185 -54.36 12.83 -3.81
CA ILE A 185 -54.45 12.49 -5.23
C ILE A 185 -54.18 10.99 -5.38
N THR A 186 -55.22 10.22 -5.70
CA THR A 186 -55.13 8.79 -6.01
C THR A 186 -54.90 8.59 -7.49
N PHE A 187 -54.10 7.58 -7.86
CA PHE A 187 -53.77 7.26 -9.26
C PHE A 187 -54.20 5.81 -9.60
N PRO A 188 -55.48 5.56 -9.91
CA PRO A 188 -55.98 4.21 -10.14
C PRO A 188 -55.35 3.55 -11.38
N SER A 189 -55.00 2.26 -11.26
CA SER A 189 -54.46 1.46 -12.38
C SER A 189 -55.53 0.82 -13.27
N ASP A 190 -56.75 0.65 -12.75
CA ASP A 190 -57.85 -0.03 -13.43
C ASP A 190 -58.92 0.96 -13.92
N ILE A 191 -59.29 0.87 -15.19
CA ILE A 191 -60.41 1.60 -15.82
C ILE A 191 -61.67 0.69 -15.88
N SER A 192 -61.61 -0.44 -15.18
CA SER A 192 -62.54 -1.57 -15.21
C SER A 192 -63.90 -1.28 -14.55
N GLY A 193 -64.63 -0.29 -15.08
CA GLY A 193 -65.97 0.08 -14.63
C GLY A 193 -66.51 1.46 -15.07
N SER A 194 -65.67 2.38 -15.58
CA SER A 194 -66.10 3.73 -15.96
C SER A 194 -65.86 4.02 -17.44
N THR A 195 -66.94 4.18 -18.21
CA THR A 195 -66.91 4.63 -19.61
C THR A 195 -66.77 6.14 -19.76
N ALA A 196 -66.76 6.90 -18.65
CA ALA A 196 -66.83 8.36 -18.64
C ALA A 196 -65.47 9.07 -18.48
N VAL A 197 -64.40 8.36 -18.12
CA VAL A 197 -63.09 8.99 -17.80
C VAL A 197 -62.02 8.56 -18.79
N LYS A 198 -61.39 9.54 -19.44
CA LYS A 198 -60.27 9.34 -20.38
C LYS A 198 -58.94 9.52 -19.64
N PRO A 199 -58.08 8.48 -19.54
CA PRO A 199 -56.80 8.59 -18.85
C PRO A 199 -55.83 9.52 -19.58
N LEU A 200 -54.94 10.18 -18.84
CA LEU A 200 -53.84 10.95 -19.42
C LEU A 200 -52.90 10.01 -20.20
N ASN A 201 -52.68 10.31 -21.48
CA ASN A 201 -51.78 9.58 -22.38
C ASN A 201 -51.12 10.58 -23.34
N ALA A 202 -50.22 11.43 -22.82
CA ALA A 202 -49.46 12.39 -23.61
C ALA A 202 -48.07 11.84 -23.99
N THR A 203 -47.42 12.40 -25.02
CA THR A 203 -46.07 11.96 -25.41
C THR A 203 -45.00 12.37 -24.40
N ILE A 204 -44.17 11.43 -23.95
CA ILE A 204 -43.01 11.68 -23.07
C ILE A 204 -41.72 11.60 -23.89
N TYR A 205 -40.70 12.35 -23.44
CA TYR A 205 -39.36 12.26 -24.00
C TYR A 205 -38.53 11.28 -23.16
N SER A 206 -37.93 10.27 -23.79
CA SER A 206 -36.94 9.42 -23.15
C SER A 206 -35.69 10.24 -22.81
N CYS A 207 -35.05 9.99 -21.66
CA CYS A 207 -33.81 10.69 -21.29
C CYS A 207 -32.65 10.41 -22.27
N GLY A 208 -32.76 9.34 -23.07
CA GLY A 208 -31.82 9.04 -24.14
C GLY A 208 -32.03 9.85 -25.43
N ASP A 209 -33.10 10.64 -25.55
CA ASP A 209 -33.35 11.50 -26.72
C ASP A 209 -32.27 12.61 -26.80
N PRO A 210 -31.46 12.67 -27.87
CA PRO A 210 -30.40 13.67 -28.00
C PRO A 210 -30.89 15.12 -27.94
N SER A 211 -32.18 15.37 -28.18
CA SER A 211 -32.77 16.72 -28.09
C SER A 211 -32.90 17.25 -26.66
N LEU A 212 -32.85 16.39 -25.64
CA LEU A 212 -32.80 16.80 -24.23
C LEU A 212 -31.38 17.17 -23.77
N GLY A 213 -30.35 16.58 -24.37
CA GLY A 213 -28.95 16.82 -24.00
C GLY A 213 -28.58 16.33 -22.59
N CYS A 214 -29.21 15.26 -22.11
CA CYS A 214 -28.97 14.71 -20.77
C CYS A 214 -27.52 14.25 -20.58
N SER A 215 -26.96 14.54 -19.41
CA SER A 215 -25.61 14.13 -19.02
C SER A 215 -25.53 12.62 -18.77
N CYS A 216 -24.31 12.08 -18.73
CA CYS A 216 -24.14 10.67 -18.35
C CYS A 216 -24.39 10.42 -16.86
N GLY A 217 -24.28 11.46 -16.02
CA GLY A 217 -24.67 11.39 -14.61
C GLY A 217 -26.18 11.25 -14.41
N ASP A 218 -26.97 11.93 -15.25
CA ASP A 218 -28.43 12.04 -15.13
C ASP A 218 -29.21 10.99 -15.94
N CYS A 219 -28.61 10.45 -17.00
CA CYS A 219 -29.21 9.41 -17.82
C CYS A 219 -28.13 8.44 -18.36
N PRO A 220 -27.97 7.26 -17.74
CA PRO A 220 -27.08 6.19 -18.24
C PRO A 220 -27.38 5.75 -19.68
N SER A 221 -28.61 5.95 -20.14
CA SER A 221 -29.06 5.66 -21.51
C SER A 221 -28.81 6.81 -22.50
N SER A 222 -28.19 7.91 -22.07
CA SER A 222 -27.85 9.05 -22.93
C SER A 222 -26.81 8.68 -23.99
N SER A 223 -26.91 9.27 -25.18
CA SER A 223 -25.88 9.16 -26.22
C SER A 223 -24.49 9.63 -25.75
N VAL A 224 -24.44 10.46 -24.70
CA VAL A 224 -23.22 10.89 -24.02
C VAL A 224 -22.53 9.74 -23.27
N CYS A 225 -23.29 8.78 -22.72
CA CYS A 225 -22.73 7.57 -22.11
C CYS A 225 -22.27 6.55 -23.15
N THR A 226 -22.91 6.49 -24.32
CA THR A 226 -22.53 5.57 -25.41
C THR A 226 -21.34 6.11 -26.23
N GLY A 227 -20.22 6.32 -25.55
CA GLY A 227 -18.90 6.56 -26.12
C GLY A 227 -17.90 5.75 -25.31
N SER A 228 -17.02 5.01 -26.01
CA SER A 228 -16.20 3.91 -25.46
C SER A 228 -16.04 3.89 -23.94
N LEU A 229 -16.66 2.88 -23.31
CA LEU A 229 -16.01 2.19 -22.19
C LEU A 229 -14.54 2.08 -22.57
N LEU A 230 -13.67 2.73 -21.78
CA LEU A 230 -12.22 2.61 -21.89
C LEU A 230 -11.94 1.15 -22.22
N PRO A 231 -11.39 0.82 -23.41
CA PRO A 231 -11.34 -0.56 -23.89
C PRO A 231 -10.75 -1.37 -22.76
N GLN A 232 -11.51 -2.36 -22.26
CA GLN A 232 -11.21 -3.12 -21.04
C GLN A 232 -9.70 -3.19 -20.93
N LEU A 233 -9.12 -2.53 -19.92
CA LEU A 233 -7.67 -2.48 -19.82
C LEU A 233 -7.23 -3.92 -19.59
N ASN A 234 -6.92 -4.59 -20.70
CA ASN A 234 -6.69 -6.02 -20.82
C ASN A 234 -5.53 -6.30 -19.90
N THR A 235 -5.85 -6.73 -18.67
CA THR A 235 -5.05 -6.56 -17.44
C THR A 235 -3.57 -6.81 -17.72
N GLU A 236 -2.85 -5.71 -18.05
CA GLU A 236 -1.74 -5.68 -19.04
C GLU A 236 -1.27 -7.09 -19.41
N THR A 237 -1.95 -7.74 -20.38
CA THR A 237 -2.03 -9.22 -20.50
C THR A 237 -0.71 -9.85 -20.09
N SER A 238 -0.64 -10.29 -18.84
CA SER A 238 0.64 -10.41 -18.12
C SER A 238 1.54 -11.31 -18.95
N CYS A 239 2.51 -10.68 -19.64
CA CYS A 239 3.11 -11.18 -20.89
C CYS A 239 3.25 -12.69 -20.80
N SER A 240 2.60 -13.47 -21.66
CA SER A 240 2.54 -14.92 -21.46
C SER A 240 3.12 -15.67 -22.66
N VAL A 241 4.28 -16.28 -22.46
CA VAL A 241 4.90 -17.15 -23.46
C VAL A 241 4.16 -18.49 -23.46
N LYS A 242 3.71 -18.91 -24.64
CA LYS A 242 3.04 -20.20 -24.83
C LYS A 242 3.98 -21.14 -25.57
N MET A 243 4.41 -22.21 -24.89
CA MET A 243 5.37 -23.19 -25.39
C MET A 243 4.65 -24.54 -25.48
N GLY A 244 4.06 -24.82 -26.64
CA GLY A 244 3.14 -25.95 -26.80
C GLY A 244 1.89 -25.82 -25.92
N SER A 245 1.66 -26.81 -25.06
CA SER A 245 0.51 -26.83 -24.14
C SER A 245 0.69 -26.00 -22.87
N LEU A 246 1.92 -25.56 -22.56
CA LEU A 246 2.24 -24.79 -21.35
C LEU A 246 2.17 -23.28 -21.62
N LYS A 247 1.52 -22.54 -20.70
CA LYS A 247 1.42 -21.07 -20.69
C LYS A 247 2.14 -20.55 -19.45
N ALA A 248 3.29 -19.90 -19.63
CA ALA A 248 4.10 -19.30 -18.55
C ALA A 248 4.06 -17.77 -18.64
N LYS A 249 4.23 -17.05 -17.53
CA LYS A 249 4.43 -15.59 -17.59
C LYS A 249 5.85 -15.30 -18.10
N CYS A 250 6.06 -14.17 -18.76
CA CYS A 250 7.34 -13.75 -19.31
C CYS A 250 8.35 -13.44 -18.21
N LEU A 251 7.90 -13.13 -16.99
CA LEU A 251 8.78 -13.02 -15.83
C LEU A 251 9.26 -14.40 -15.36
N ASP A 252 8.37 -15.42 -15.31
CA ASP A 252 8.76 -16.81 -15.05
C ASP A 252 9.78 -17.28 -16.12
N PHE A 253 9.44 -17.06 -17.40
CA PHE A 253 10.27 -17.44 -18.54
C PHE A 253 11.62 -16.71 -18.54
N SER A 254 11.64 -15.40 -18.27
CA SER A 254 12.87 -14.60 -18.21
C SER A 254 13.77 -15.05 -17.05
N LEU A 255 13.22 -15.32 -15.86
CA LEU A 255 14.02 -15.82 -14.73
C LEU A 255 14.57 -17.23 -14.99
N VAL A 256 13.76 -18.13 -15.58
CA VAL A 256 14.22 -19.47 -15.97
C VAL A 256 15.30 -19.38 -17.06
N VAL A 257 15.15 -18.52 -18.06
CA VAL A 257 16.16 -18.29 -19.11
C VAL A 257 17.43 -17.70 -18.52
N VAL A 258 17.36 -16.70 -17.63
CA VAL A 258 18.53 -16.13 -16.94
C VAL A 258 19.22 -17.18 -16.09
N TYR A 259 18.49 -18.00 -15.33
CA TYR A 259 19.08 -19.09 -14.53
C TYR A 259 19.72 -20.16 -15.42
N LEU A 260 19.07 -20.56 -16.51
CA LEU A 260 19.66 -21.48 -17.49
C LEU A 260 20.90 -20.88 -18.17
N VAL A 261 20.90 -19.58 -18.49
CA VAL A 261 22.08 -18.89 -19.03
C VAL A 261 23.22 -18.85 -17.99
N LEU A 262 22.94 -18.55 -16.72
CA LEU A 262 23.93 -18.60 -15.65
C LEU A 262 24.48 -20.01 -15.43
N LEU A 263 23.62 -21.03 -15.44
CA LEU A 263 24.00 -22.44 -15.35
C LEU A 263 24.82 -22.88 -16.57
N CYS A 264 24.44 -22.46 -17.77
CA CYS A 264 25.19 -22.72 -19.01
C CYS A 264 26.55 -21.99 -19.01
N ILE A 265 26.63 -20.75 -18.53
CA ILE A 265 27.89 -20.02 -18.35
C ILE A 265 28.77 -20.74 -17.32
N PHE A 266 28.20 -21.24 -16.22
CA PHE A 266 28.92 -22.01 -15.22
C PHE A 266 29.43 -23.35 -15.78
N LEU A 267 28.59 -24.10 -16.50
CA LEU A 267 28.94 -25.40 -17.09
C LEU A 267 29.93 -25.26 -18.26
N PHE A 268 29.69 -24.31 -19.18
CA PHE A 268 30.59 -23.99 -20.28
C PHE A 268 31.91 -23.42 -19.77
N GLY A 269 31.86 -22.57 -18.74
CA GLY A 269 33.04 -22.07 -18.05
C GLY A 269 33.84 -23.17 -17.36
N ALA A 270 33.19 -24.09 -16.65
CA ALA A 270 33.82 -25.26 -16.05
C ALA A 270 34.40 -26.20 -17.12
N PHE A 271 33.73 -26.33 -18.27
CA PHE A 271 34.20 -27.09 -19.43
C PHE A 271 35.42 -26.42 -20.08
N LEU A 272 35.40 -25.10 -20.30
CA LEU A 272 36.55 -24.32 -20.80
C LEU A 272 37.74 -24.38 -19.83
N HIS A 273 37.51 -24.29 -18.52
CA HIS A 273 38.57 -24.48 -17.53
C HIS A 273 39.13 -25.92 -17.58
N ARG A 274 38.31 -26.91 -17.94
CA ARG A 274 38.73 -28.31 -18.10
C ARG A 274 39.52 -28.53 -19.41
N THR A 275 39.06 -27.99 -20.54
CA THR A 275 39.70 -28.15 -21.86
C THR A 275 40.95 -27.29 -22.03
N ARG A 276 40.97 -26.06 -21.51
CA ARG A 276 42.19 -25.21 -21.48
C ARG A 276 43.32 -25.84 -20.67
N ARG A 277 43.02 -26.80 -19.78
CA ARG A 277 44.00 -27.64 -19.08
C ARG A 277 44.43 -28.86 -19.89
N SER A 278 43.53 -29.52 -20.62
CA SER A 278 43.89 -30.63 -21.52
C SER A 278 44.76 -30.19 -22.70
N GLY A 279 44.54 -28.99 -23.25
CA GLY A 279 45.36 -28.46 -24.35
C GLY A 279 46.85 -28.27 -24.01
N ILE A 280 47.16 -27.94 -22.75
CA ILE A 280 48.54 -27.72 -22.28
C ILE A 280 49.29 -29.05 -22.06
N PHE A 281 48.59 -30.18 -21.95
CA PHE A 281 49.20 -31.51 -21.71
C PHE A 281 49.19 -32.42 -22.95
N SER A 282 48.84 -31.89 -24.13
CA SER A 282 48.63 -32.70 -25.34
C SER A 282 49.84 -32.79 -26.29
N HIS A 283 51.04 -32.36 -25.86
CA HIS A 283 52.22 -32.31 -26.74
C HIS A 283 53.47 -33.06 -26.24
N THR A 284 53.26 -34.15 -25.51
CA THR A 284 54.25 -35.24 -25.38
C THR A 284 53.57 -36.57 -25.69
N LYS A 285 53.88 -37.14 -26.87
CA LYS A 285 53.39 -38.48 -27.26
C LYS A 285 54.02 -39.56 -26.36
N PRO A 286 53.28 -40.60 -25.95
CA PRO A 286 53.87 -41.76 -25.30
C PRO A 286 54.57 -42.64 -26.36
N LEU A 287 55.84 -42.97 -26.14
CA LEU A 287 56.52 -44.01 -26.91
C LEU A 287 56.15 -45.37 -26.29
N LYS A 288 55.49 -46.25 -27.06
CA LYS A 288 55.20 -47.62 -26.62
C LYS A 288 56.40 -48.53 -26.85
N ASN A 289 56.76 -49.25 -25.80
CA ASN A 289 57.45 -50.54 -25.68
C ASN A 289 58.42 -50.98 -26.79
N ALA A 290 59.63 -51.31 -26.36
CA ALA A 290 60.25 -52.57 -26.73
C ALA A 290 60.66 -53.31 -25.44
N GLU A 291 60.00 -54.43 -25.16
CA GLU A 291 60.65 -55.57 -24.51
C GLU A 291 61.78 -56.01 -25.47
N ASP A 292 62.95 -56.49 -25.05
CA ASP A 292 63.09 -57.72 -24.28
C ASP A 292 64.53 -57.94 -23.76
N LYS A 293 64.73 -58.99 -22.95
CA LYS A 293 66.00 -59.62 -22.52
C LYS A 293 66.86 -58.98 -21.42
N ILE A 294 66.65 -59.54 -20.23
CA ILE A 294 67.71 -59.94 -19.29
C ILE A 294 68.73 -60.86 -20.01
N HIS A 295 70.04 -60.63 -19.85
CA HIS A 295 70.98 -61.65 -19.33
C HIS A 295 72.41 -61.13 -19.07
N SER A 296 72.91 -61.46 -17.88
CA SER A 296 74.32 -61.77 -17.58
C SER A 296 75.45 -60.76 -17.88
N SER A 297 75.80 -60.01 -16.83
CA SER A 297 77.15 -60.01 -16.20
C SER A 297 78.35 -59.26 -16.83
N ASN A 298 78.97 -58.48 -15.95
CA ASN A 298 80.40 -58.20 -15.77
C ASN A 298 81.18 -57.12 -16.56
N ASN A 299 81.68 -56.18 -15.73
CA ASN A 299 83.03 -55.62 -15.67
C ASN A 299 83.54 -54.58 -16.70
N GLY A 300 83.73 -53.36 -16.18
CA GLY A 300 84.87 -52.49 -16.46
C GLY A 300 84.82 -51.64 -17.73
N LYS A 301 85.71 -50.65 -17.93
CA LYS A 301 86.57 -49.94 -16.97
C LYS A 301 87.16 -48.69 -17.68
N VAL A 302 87.13 -47.50 -17.04
CA VAL A 302 87.96 -46.31 -17.35
C VAL A 302 87.69 -45.62 -18.76
N PRO A 303 88.33 -44.50 -19.17
CA PRO A 303 87.63 -43.19 -19.21
C PRO A 303 87.82 -42.38 -20.53
N ASP A 304 87.55 -41.06 -20.45
CA ASP A 304 88.06 -39.96 -21.30
C ASP A 304 87.55 -39.87 -22.77
N SER A 305 87.33 -38.68 -23.37
CA SER A 305 87.44 -37.29 -22.86
C SER A 305 86.52 -36.31 -23.61
N SER A 306 86.44 -35.08 -23.07
CA SER A 306 85.94 -33.78 -23.57
C SER A 306 85.86 -33.54 -25.11
N ALA A 307 85.04 -32.64 -25.66
CA ALA A 307 84.51 -31.39 -25.09
C ALA A 307 83.25 -30.82 -25.81
N GLN A 308 82.67 -29.78 -25.21
CA GLN A 308 81.67 -28.82 -25.75
C GLN A 308 80.24 -29.32 -26.03
N VAL A 309 79.30 -28.88 -25.18
CA VAL A 309 77.86 -28.79 -25.48
C VAL A 309 77.42 -27.36 -25.25
N SER A 310 76.79 -26.76 -26.26
CA SER A 310 76.30 -25.37 -26.23
C SER A 310 75.02 -25.22 -25.40
N GLU A 311 74.85 -24.02 -24.87
CA GLU A 311 73.72 -23.58 -24.06
C GLU A 311 72.41 -23.49 -24.88
N ALA A 312 71.32 -24.06 -24.36
CA ALA A 312 69.98 -23.99 -24.98
C ALA A 312 68.84 -23.97 -23.94
N ALA A 313 68.50 -22.75 -23.52
CA ALA A 313 67.24 -22.29 -22.91
C ALA A 313 66.27 -23.29 -22.24
N SER A 314 66.10 -23.14 -20.93
CA SER A 314 65.00 -23.72 -20.16
C SER A 314 63.68 -22.97 -20.38
N ALA A 315 62.57 -23.71 -20.52
CA ALA A 315 61.23 -23.13 -20.61
C ALA A 315 60.64 -22.81 -19.21
N PRO A 316 59.87 -21.73 -19.04
CA PRO A 316 59.57 -21.19 -17.72
C PRO A 316 58.42 -21.91 -16.99
N VAL A 317 58.69 -22.36 -15.76
CA VAL A 317 57.63 -22.70 -14.79
C VAL A 317 56.98 -21.41 -14.33
N GLN A 318 55.71 -21.21 -14.69
CA GLN A 318 55.01 -19.95 -14.47
C GLN A 318 54.74 -19.71 -12.97
N SER A 319 55.51 -18.79 -12.38
CA SER A 319 55.45 -18.42 -10.97
C SER A 319 54.18 -17.62 -10.65
N ALA A 320 53.33 -18.18 -9.78
CA ALA A 320 52.22 -17.46 -9.19
C ALA A 320 52.64 -16.92 -7.81
N HIS A 321 53.05 -15.65 -7.76
CA HIS A 321 53.20 -14.96 -6.48
C HIS A 321 51.87 -15.00 -5.70
N PRO A 322 51.91 -15.04 -4.34
CA PRO A 322 50.70 -14.83 -3.55
C PRO A 322 50.09 -13.48 -3.90
N SER A 323 48.76 -13.36 -3.79
CA SER A 323 48.09 -12.07 -4.03
C SER A 323 48.60 -11.04 -3.03
N VAL A 324 49.04 -9.88 -3.55
CA VAL A 324 49.62 -8.78 -2.76
C VAL A 324 48.75 -8.44 -1.54
N ILE A 325 47.43 -8.41 -1.75
CA ILE A 325 46.41 -8.18 -0.71
C ILE A 325 46.48 -9.25 0.40
N GLN A 326 46.56 -10.53 0.04
CA GLN A 326 46.56 -11.62 1.03
C GLN A 326 47.88 -11.66 1.82
N THR A 327 49.02 -11.40 1.17
CA THR A 327 50.31 -11.24 1.87
C THR A 327 50.32 -10.03 2.80
N TYR A 328 49.71 -8.92 2.37
CA TYR A 328 49.55 -7.72 3.21
C TYR A 328 48.69 -8.01 4.43
N MET A 329 47.50 -8.62 4.25
CA MET A 329 46.60 -8.97 5.36
C MET A 329 47.25 -9.95 6.35
N SER A 330 47.92 -11.00 5.88
CA SER A 330 48.64 -11.92 6.78
C SER A 330 49.78 -11.23 7.53
N THR A 331 50.50 -10.30 6.89
CA THR A 331 51.55 -9.52 7.57
C THR A 331 50.97 -8.57 8.61
N PHE A 332 49.85 -7.92 8.29
CA PHE A 332 49.11 -7.05 9.20
C PHE A 332 48.61 -7.82 10.42
N PHE A 333 47.89 -8.94 10.22
CA PHE A 333 47.34 -9.73 11.32
C PHE A 333 48.43 -10.34 12.20
N ARG A 334 49.58 -10.74 11.65
CA ARG A 334 50.73 -11.20 12.45
C ARG A 334 51.24 -10.08 13.36
N LYS A 335 51.56 -8.90 12.78
CA LYS A 335 52.06 -7.74 13.55
C LYS A 335 51.06 -7.26 14.60
N HIS A 336 49.78 -7.17 14.23
CA HIS A 336 48.70 -6.74 15.11
C HIS A 336 48.48 -7.75 16.25
N GLY A 337 48.44 -9.06 15.94
CA GLY A 337 48.33 -10.12 16.94
C GLY A 337 49.44 -10.07 17.99
N THR A 338 50.71 -9.96 17.56
CA THR A 338 51.85 -9.80 18.47
C THR A 338 51.76 -8.50 19.29
N PHE A 339 51.32 -7.38 18.69
CA PHE A 339 51.17 -6.11 19.42
C PHE A 339 50.08 -6.18 20.50
N VAL A 340 48.90 -6.75 20.17
CA VAL A 340 47.80 -6.93 21.13
C VAL A 340 48.19 -7.93 22.24
N ALA A 341 48.95 -8.98 21.91
CA ALA A 341 49.44 -9.93 22.90
C ALA A 341 50.44 -9.29 23.89
N LYS A 342 51.31 -8.38 23.42
CA LYS A 342 52.25 -7.64 24.29
C LYS A 342 51.56 -6.60 25.16
N HIS A 343 50.61 -5.84 24.60
CA HIS A 343 49.99 -4.68 25.28
C HIS A 343 48.46 -4.78 25.43
N PRO A 344 47.89 -5.87 25.99
CA PRO A 344 46.45 -6.12 25.96
C PRO A 344 45.64 -5.08 26.76
N LEU A 345 46.16 -4.58 27.90
CA LEU A 345 45.48 -3.57 28.71
C LEU A 345 45.38 -2.21 28.00
N LEU A 346 46.43 -1.80 27.29
CA LEU A 346 46.45 -0.54 26.53
C LEU A 346 45.48 -0.61 25.34
N VAL A 347 45.49 -1.72 24.60
CA VAL A 347 44.54 -1.95 23.50
C VAL A 347 43.10 -1.96 24.02
N LEU A 348 42.84 -2.66 25.13
CA LEU A 348 41.51 -2.72 25.74
C LEU A 348 41.01 -1.32 26.16
N PHE A 349 41.87 -0.50 26.78
CA PHE A 349 41.52 0.86 27.17
C PHE A 349 41.18 1.74 25.95
N VAL A 350 42.04 1.77 24.93
CA VAL A 350 41.84 2.57 23.72
C VAL A 350 40.58 2.12 22.95
N SER A 351 40.37 0.81 22.80
CA SER A 351 39.20 0.27 22.10
C SER A 351 37.88 0.47 22.84
N LEU A 352 37.88 0.67 24.17
CA LEU A 352 36.67 1.01 24.94
C LEU A 352 36.42 2.52 25.06
N LEU A 353 37.47 3.35 24.95
CA LEU A 353 37.36 4.80 24.96
C LEU A 353 36.54 5.32 23.76
N VAL A 354 36.71 4.73 22.57
CA VAL A 354 36.00 5.20 21.37
C VAL A 354 34.48 4.96 21.46
N PRO A 355 33.96 3.75 21.78
CA PRO A 355 32.52 3.57 21.98
C PRO A 355 31.94 4.41 23.12
N THR A 356 32.65 4.57 24.24
CA THR A 356 32.14 5.36 25.38
C THR A 356 32.00 6.84 25.05
N LEU A 357 32.91 7.42 24.26
CA LEU A 357 32.77 8.78 23.73
C LEU A 357 31.61 8.89 22.73
N LEU A 358 31.41 7.91 21.85
CA LEU A 358 30.28 7.89 20.91
C LEU A 358 28.92 7.81 21.64
N CYS A 359 28.84 7.08 22.75
CA CYS A 359 27.62 6.98 23.57
C CYS A 359 27.16 8.32 24.16
N ILE A 360 28.03 9.33 24.30
CA ILE A 360 27.64 10.69 24.75
C ILE A 360 26.61 11.31 23.78
N GLY A 361 26.66 10.94 22.49
CA GLY A 361 25.70 11.38 21.47
C GLY A 361 24.25 10.99 21.76
N LEU A 362 24.01 9.98 22.59
CA LEU A 362 22.66 9.54 22.99
C LEU A 362 21.87 10.61 23.76
N ILE A 363 22.54 11.61 24.34
CA ILE A 363 21.88 12.77 24.99
C ILE A 363 21.04 13.59 23.98
N ARG A 364 21.38 13.53 22.68
CA ARG A 364 20.62 14.19 21.60
C ARG A 364 19.67 13.24 20.86
N PHE A 365 19.48 12.01 21.34
CA PHE A 365 18.61 11.03 20.68
C PHE A 365 17.15 11.49 20.69
N LYS A 366 16.51 11.48 19.52
CA LYS A 366 15.09 11.77 19.34
C LYS A 366 14.46 10.67 18.50
N VAL A 367 13.38 10.09 18.99
CA VAL A 367 12.56 9.12 18.25
C VAL A 367 11.60 9.88 17.33
N GLU A 368 11.55 9.51 16.06
CA GLU A 368 10.49 9.91 15.14
C GLU A 368 9.47 8.77 15.09
N ILE A 369 8.21 9.08 15.42
CA ILE A 369 7.13 8.08 15.52
C ILE A 369 6.15 8.15 14.36
N ARG A 370 6.12 9.26 13.61
CA ARG A 370 5.09 9.48 12.58
C ARG A 370 5.27 8.56 11.37
N PRO A 371 4.21 7.85 10.92
CA PRO A 371 4.31 6.90 9.82
C PRO A 371 4.64 7.60 8.50
N GLU A 372 4.17 8.83 8.30
CA GLU A 372 4.45 9.63 7.10
C GLU A 372 5.97 9.86 6.90
N LYS A 373 6.73 10.13 7.96
CA LYS A 373 8.18 10.41 7.86
C LYS A 373 9.05 9.17 7.86
N LEU A 374 8.51 8.03 8.30
CA LEU A 374 9.20 6.74 8.32
C LEU A 374 9.05 5.98 7.00
N TRP A 375 7.84 5.98 6.43
CA TRP A 375 7.46 5.08 5.32
C TRP A 375 7.31 5.77 3.97
N VAL A 376 7.21 7.10 3.93
CA VAL A 376 7.04 7.86 2.67
C VAL A 376 8.38 8.47 2.27
N SER A 377 8.73 8.38 0.99
CA SER A 377 9.88 9.10 0.43
C SER A 377 9.56 10.60 0.35
N SER A 378 10.46 11.46 0.83
CA SER A 378 10.26 12.92 0.87
C SER A 378 10.23 13.62 -0.51
N GLY A 379 10.42 12.86 -1.59
CA GLY A 379 10.23 13.31 -2.97
C GLY A 379 9.39 12.31 -3.77
N SER A 380 8.38 11.71 -3.11
CA SER A 380 7.39 10.86 -3.77
C SER A 380 6.26 11.72 -4.35
N ARG A 381 5.70 11.29 -5.48
CA ARG A 381 4.63 12.03 -6.15
C ARG A 381 3.40 12.17 -5.25
N ALA A 382 3.05 11.15 -4.46
CA ALA A 382 1.94 11.25 -3.51
C ALA A 382 2.22 12.24 -2.35
N ALA A 383 3.48 12.42 -1.95
CA ALA A 383 3.86 13.44 -0.98
C ALA A 383 3.69 14.86 -1.55
N ASP A 384 4.13 15.09 -2.80
CA ASP A 384 3.94 16.36 -3.51
C ASP A 384 2.44 16.67 -3.74
N GLU A 385 1.67 15.65 -4.14
CA GLU A 385 0.21 15.73 -4.34
C GLU A 385 -0.51 16.06 -3.02
N LYS A 386 -0.12 15.44 -1.89
CA LYS A 386 -0.65 15.79 -0.56
C LYS A 386 -0.26 17.21 -0.14
N GLN A 387 1.01 17.59 -0.26
CA GLN A 387 1.48 18.92 0.12
C GLN A 387 0.76 20.02 -0.68
N TYR A 388 0.49 19.78 -1.96
CA TYR A 388 -0.29 20.70 -2.78
C TYR A 388 -1.75 20.80 -2.31
N PHE A 389 -2.41 19.66 -2.03
CA PHE A 389 -3.78 19.64 -1.51
C PHE A 389 -3.92 20.37 -0.16
N ASP A 390 -3.06 20.04 0.80
CA ASP A 390 -3.09 20.58 2.16
C ASP A 390 -2.81 22.10 2.21
N SER A 391 -2.10 22.65 1.21
CA SER A 391 -1.69 24.07 1.17
C SER A 391 -2.68 25.00 0.47
N HIS A 392 -3.49 24.50 -0.47
CA HIS A 392 -4.39 25.35 -1.28
C HIS A 392 -5.86 25.19 -0.90
N LEU A 393 -6.31 24.00 -0.47
CA LEU A 393 -7.72 23.70 -0.22
C LEU A 393 -8.02 23.67 1.28
N ALA A 394 -7.67 22.57 1.94
CA ALA A 394 -7.58 22.41 3.39
C ALA A 394 -6.86 21.08 3.68
N PRO A 395 -6.09 20.97 4.77
CA PRO A 395 -5.58 19.67 5.21
C PRO A 395 -6.75 18.74 5.54
N PHE A 396 -6.68 17.48 5.10
CA PHE A 396 -7.72 16.49 5.37
C PHE A 396 -7.96 16.33 6.88
N TYR A 397 -9.23 16.37 7.31
CA TYR A 397 -9.63 16.34 8.71
C TYR A 397 -9.29 15.00 9.38
N ARG A 398 -9.13 15.04 10.71
CA ARG A 398 -8.94 13.85 11.56
C ARG A 398 -10.31 13.20 11.78
N ILE A 399 -10.34 11.86 11.85
CA ILE A 399 -11.59 11.10 11.89
C ILE A 399 -11.63 10.25 13.15
N GLU A 400 -12.63 10.50 13.98
CA GLU A 400 -13.00 9.63 15.09
C GLU A 400 -14.34 8.97 14.76
N GLN A 401 -14.39 7.64 14.82
CA GLN A 401 -15.53 6.87 14.33
C GLN A 401 -15.95 5.82 15.35
N LEU A 402 -17.27 5.61 15.48
CA LEU A 402 -17.87 4.47 16.16
C LEU A 402 -18.74 3.71 15.17
N VAL A 403 -18.64 2.39 15.17
CA VAL A 403 -19.57 1.50 14.47
C VAL A 403 -20.33 0.72 15.54
N LEU A 404 -21.64 0.92 15.60
CA LEU A 404 -22.54 0.12 16.43
C LEU A 404 -23.29 -0.83 15.50
N ALA A 405 -23.33 -2.13 15.81
CA ALA A 405 -23.95 -3.13 14.95
C ALA A 405 -24.84 -4.11 15.72
N THR A 406 -25.81 -4.69 15.02
CA THR A 406 -26.58 -5.85 15.48
C THR A 406 -25.87 -7.14 15.08
N SER A 407 -25.65 -8.05 16.03
CA SER A 407 -25.01 -9.33 15.76
C SER A 407 -26.03 -10.39 15.33
N ALA A 408 -25.70 -11.14 14.27
CA ALA A 408 -26.48 -12.28 13.79
C ALA A 408 -26.31 -13.50 14.72
N PHE A 409 -27.27 -13.74 15.62
CA PHE A 409 -27.27 -14.95 16.44
C PHE A 409 -27.82 -16.15 15.68
N GLY A 410 -26.97 -17.16 15.43
CA GLY A 410 -27.41 -18.49 14.98
C GLY A 410 -27.72 -18.64 13.48
N GLY A 411 -27.25 -17.73 12.63
CA GLY A 411 -27.33 -17.87 11.16
C GLY A 411 -28.58 -17.28 10.51
N SER A 412 -29.42 -16.56 11.25
CA SER A 412 -30.41 -15.63 10.68
C SER A 412 -29.75 -14.31 10.24
N GLU A 413 -30.41 -13.55 9.37
CA GLU A 413 -29.99 -12.18 9.06
C GLU A 413 -29.98 -11.30 10.32
N ALA A 414 -29.08 -10.30 10.35
CA ALA A 414 -28.97 -9.38 11.48
C ALA A 414 -30.22 -8.49 11.57
N PRO A 415 -30.84 -8.30 12.75
CA PRO A 415 -32.05 -7.49 12.88
C PRO A 415 -31.73 -6.02 12.58
N THR A 416 -32.72 -5.25 12.08
CA THR A 416 -32.52 -3.83 11.83
C THR A 416 -32.10 -3.08 13.09
N ILE A 417 -31.04 -2.29 12.97
CA ILE A 417 -30.55 -1.43 14.05
C ILE A 417 -31.44 -0.19 14.21
N VAL A 418 -32.26 0.15 13.20
CA VAL A 418 -33.16 1.31 13.16
C VAL A 418 -34.46 1.02 13.94
N ASN A 419 -34.35 1.05 15.27
CA ASN A 419 -35.47 0.91 16.19
C ASN A 419 -35.41 1.90 17.37
N ASP A 420 -36.50 2.00 18.12
CA ASP A 420 -36.70 3.04 19.15
C ASP A 420 -35.71 2.97 20.30
N ASN A 421 -35.39 1.76 20.77
CA ASN A 421 -34.44 1.55 21.86
C ASN A 421 -33.02 1.92 21.44
N ASN A 422 -32.62 1.52 20.23
CA ASN A 422 -31.30 1.82 19.67
C ASN A 422 -31.15 3.31 19.33
N MET A 423 -32.21 3.99 18.86
CA MET A 423 -32.21 5.45 18.70
C MET A 423 -32.04 6.18 20.03
N LYS A 424 -32.79 5.77 21.07
CA LYS A 424 -32.63 6.35 22.41
C LYS A 424 -31.22 6.12 22.97
N LEU A 425 -30.60 4.98 22.68
CA LEU A 425 -29.18 4.72 22.99
C LEU A 425 -28.24 5.68 22.24
N LEU A 426 -28.39 5.89 20.93
CA LEU A 426 -27.58 6.86 20.18
C LEU A 426 -27.65 8.27 20.81
N PHE A 427 -28.84 8.74 21.17
CA PHE A 427 -28.99 10.05 21.82
C PHE A 427 -28.37 10.09 23.23
N GLN A 428 -28.37 8.98 23.98
CA GLN A 428 -27.64 8.89 25.26
C GLN A 428 -26.12 8.97 25.06
N ILE A 429 -25.58 8.32 24.02
CA ILE A 429 -24.16 8.39 23.65
C ILE A 429 -23.79 9.81 23.22
N GLN A 430 -24.59 10.44 22.36
CA GLN A 430 -24.40 11.83 21.95
C GLN A 430 -24.48 12.80 23.14
N LYS A 431 -25.39 12.57 24.09
CA LYS A 431 -25.50 13.36 25.33
C LYS A 431 -24.26 13.21 26.23
N LYS A 432 -23.71 11.99 26.35
CA LYS A 432 -22.45 11.72 27.07
C LYS A 432 -21.27 12.48 26.44
N TYR A 433 -21.22 12.53 25.11
CA TYR A 433 -20.20 13.27 24.36
C TYR A 433 -20.35 14.80 24.51
N PHE A 434 -21.57 15.35 24.42
CA PHE A 434 -21.80 16.81 24.33
C PHE A 434 -22.21 17.55 25.62
N GLN A 435 -22.52 16.85 26.72
CA GLN A 435 -22.96 17.45 28.01
C GLN A 435 -24.05 18.56 27.87
N LEU A 436 -25.06 18.34 27.02
CA LEU A 436 -26.12 19.32 26.73
C LEU A 436 -27.49 18.96 27.36
N ASP A 437 -28.34 20.00 27.49
CA ASP A 437 -29.57 20.01 28.29
C ASP A 437 -30.63 19.01 27.79
N PRO A 438 -31.12 18.07 28.64
CA PRO A 438 -32.16 17.12 28.26
C PRO A 438 -33.53 17.73 27.94
N LYS A 439 -33.82 18.99 28.27
CA LYS A 439 -35.15 19.60 28.12
C LYS A 439 -35.61 19.88 26.67
N LYS A 440 -34.85 19.46 25.66
CA LYS A 440 -35.08 19.80 24.25
C LYS A 440 -35.45 18.63 23.35
N TYR A 441 -35.66 17.44 23.93
CA TYR A 441 -35.86 16.19 23.19
C TYR A 441 -37.16 15.53 23.64
N ASP A 442 -38.14 15.51 22.74
CA ASP A 442 -39.45 14.88 22.95
C ASP A 442 -39.48 13.47 22.32
N ASP A 443 -40.36 12.59 22.78
CA ASP A 443 -40.28 11.13 22.55
C ASP A 443 -40.57 10.64 21.10
N SER A 444 -40.78 11.54 20.13
CA SER A 444 -41.17 11.24 18.74
C SER A 444 -40.00 11.07 17.74
N GLY A 445 -38.76 11.01 18.23
CA GLY A 445 -37.55 11.14 17.40
C GLY A 445 -37.34 10.10 16.29
N ILE A 446 -37.95 8.91 16.37
CA ILE A 446 -37.67 7.83 15.40
C ILE A 446 -38.43 7.99 14.10
N ASP A 447 -39.70 8.40 14.11
CA ASP A 447 -40.42 8.63 12.86
C ASP A 447 -39.89 9.87 12.15
N HIS A 448 -39.40 10.87 12.89
CA HIS A 448 -38.62 11.98 12.34
C HIS A 448 -37.26 11.51 11.77
N ALA A 449 -36.55 10.58 12.42
CA ALA A 449 -35.30 10.03 11.89
C ALA A 449 -35.52 9.20 10.61
N LYS A 450 -36.55 8.33 10.58
CA LYS A 450 -36.96 7.59 9.36
C LYS A 450 -37.34 8.55 8.24
N PHE A 451 -38.10 9.61 8.56
CA PHE A 451 -38.44 10.67 7.62
C PHE A 451 -37.17 11.36 7.09
N CYS A 452 -36.23 11.76 7.94
CA CYS A 452 -34.98 12.37 7.50
C CYS A 452 -34.11 11.41 6.67
N PHE A 453 -34.02 10.11 6.99
CA PHE A 453 -33.30 9.15 6.12
C PHE A 453 -33.88 9.08 4.69
N GLN A 454 -35.15 9.45 4.51
CA GLN A 454 -35.82 9.54 3.21
C GLN A 454 -35.82 10.96 2.60
N HIS A 455 -35.67 12.02 3.40
CA HIS A 455 -35.86 13.42 2.98
C HIS A 455 -34.73 14.39 3.43
N TYR A 456 -33.52 13.88 3.74
CA TYR A 456 -32.38 14.61 4.33
C TYR A 456 -31.82 15.81 3.54
N THR A 457 -32.40 16.14 2.38
CA THR A 457 -31.87 17.12 1.42
C THR A 457 -32.82 18.25 1.10
N THR A 458 -34.11 18.05 1.40
CA THR A 458 -35.21 18.92 1.00
C THR A 458 -35.85 19.64 2.17
N GLU A 459 -35.73 19.07 3.38
CA GLU A 459 -36.33 19.61 4.58
C GLU A 459 -35.29 20.37 5.42
N GLU A 460 -35.54 21.65 5.69
CA GLU A 460 -34.65 22.48 6.52
C GLU A 460 -34.47 21.91 7.94
N THR A 461 -35.47 21.19 8.45
CA THR A 461 -35.42 20.52 9.76
C THR A 461 -34.53 19.29 9.80
N CYS A 462 -34.20 18.68 8.64
CA CYS A 462 -33.31 17.52 8.55
C CYS A 462 -31.85 17.90 8.24
N LEU A 463 -31.52 19.20 8.16
CA LEU A 463 -30.13 19.65 8.06
C LEU A 463 -29.36 19.38 9.36
N SER A 464 -28.08 19.06 9.23
CA SER A 464 -27.19 18.90 10.38
C SER A 464 -26.99 20.22 11.14
N THR A 465 -26.41 20.14 12.34
CA THR A 465 -26.00 21.32 13.14
C THR A 465 -24.99 22.22 12.42
N PHE A 466 -24.31 21.73 11.38
CA PHE A 466 -23.42 22.50 10.50
C PHE A 466 -24.09 22.90 9.17
N GLN A 467 -25.43 22.89 9.13
CA GLN A 467 -26.27 23.40 8.05
C GLN A 467 -26.02 22.76 6.67
N SER A 468 -25.52 21.53 6.66
CA SER A 468 -25.36 20.70 5.47
C SER A 468 -26.19 19.41 5.60
N PRO A 469 -26.76 18.91 4.50
CA PRO A 469 -27.35 17.57 4.46
C PRO A 469 -26.28 16.47 4.59
N ILE A 470 -26.66 15.28 5.06
CA ILE A 470 -25.77 14.12 5.32
C ILE A 470 -26.27 12.90 4.54
N ASP A 471 -25.41 12.30 3.70
CA ASP A 471 -25.70 11.08 2.95
C ASP A 471 -25.88 9.86 3.90
N PRO A 472 -27.05 9.20 3.94
CA PRO A 472 -27.29 7.99 4.76
C PRO A 472 -26.25 6.89 4.54
N SER A 473 -25.67 6.79 3.34
CA SER A 473 -24.59 5.83 3.01
C SER A 473 -23.32 6.01 3.84
N THR A 474 -23.18 7.15 4.54
CA THR A 474 -22.02 7.50 5.38
C THR A 474 -22.28 7.35 6.88
N ILE A 475 -23.53 7.15 7.28
CA ILE A 475 -23.97 7.03 8.68
C ILE A 475 -24.72 5.72 8.99
N LEU A 476 -25.08 4.95 7.96
CA LEU A 476 -25.69 3.63 8.07
C LEU A 476 -24.80 2.59 7.37
N GLY A 477 -24.84 1.36 7.86
CA GLY A 477 -24.11 0.22 7.33
C GLY A 477 -24.97 -1.03 7.16
N GLY A 478 -24.50 -1.94 6.32
CA GLY A 478 -25.06 -3.29 6.19
C GLY A 478 -26.49 -3.39 5.60
N PHE A 479 -26.99 -2.36 4.92
CA PHE A 479 -28.30 -2.38 4.24
C PHE A 479 -28.24 -2.97 2.80
N PRO A 480 -29.35 -3.47 2.25
CA PRO A 480 -29.46 -3.91 0.85
C PRO A 480 -29.92 -2.77 -0.08
N GLY A 481 -29.18 -2.53 -1.17
CA GLY A 481 -29.53 -1.51 -2.17
C GLY A 481 -29.62 -0.09 -1.56
N ASN A 482 -30.77 0.58 -1.73
CA ASN A 482 -31.08 1.89 -1.13
C ASN A 482 -32.00 1.78 0.11
N ASN A 483 -32.19 0.58 0.68
CA ASN A 483 -33.20 0.39 1.75
C ASN A 483 -32.64 0.70 3.16
N PHE A 484 -32.55 2.00 3.49
CA PHE A 484 -31.92 2.47 4.72
C PHE A 484 -32.60 1.99 6.03
N THR A 485 -33.88 1.61 6.01
CA THR A 485 -34.60 1.09 7.18
C THR A 485 -34.20 -0.34 7.57
N GLU A 486 -33.55 -1.07 6.66
CA GLU A 486 -32.99 -2.43 6.88
C GLU A 486 -31.50 -2.40 7.23
N ALA A 487 -30.94 -1.23 7.59
CA ALA A 487 -29.57 -1.12 8.06
C ALA A 487 -29.33 -1.96 9.32
N SER A 488 -28.15 -2.59 9.40
CA SER A 488 -27.70 -3.41 10.53
C SER A 488 -26.61 -2.74 11.37
N ALA A 489 -26.07 -1.60 10.91
CA ALA A 489 -25.10 -0.81 11.67
C ALA A 489 -25.33 0.71 11.59
N PHE A 490 -24.98 1.42 12.66
CA PHE A 490 -24.81 2.87 12.71
C PHE A 490 -23.33 3.22 12.65
N VAL A 491 -22.99 4.23 11.86
CA VAL A 491 -21.63 4.76 11.71
C VAL A 491 -21.62 6.21 12.19
N ILE A 492 -21.19 6.42 13.41
CA ILE A 492 -21.08 7.77 14.01
C ILE A 492 -19.69 8.29 13.68
N THR A 493 -19.60 9.42 12.98
CA THR A 493 -18.31 10.03 12.62
C THR A 493 -18.21 11.44 13.17
N TYR A 494 -17.18 11.69 13.98
CA TYR A 494 -16.78 13.01 14.44
C TYR A 494 -15.57 13.46 13.58
N PRO A 495 -15.66 14.60 12.87
CA PRO A 495 -14.52 15.18 12.16
C PRO A 495 -13.84 16.25 13.03
N VAL A 496 -12.54 16.10 13.28
CA VAL A 496 -11.71 17.08 14.00
C VAL A 496 -10.77 17.81 13.04
N ASN A 497 -10.67 19.14 13.19
CA ASN A 497 -9.82 19.96 12.35
C ASN A 497 -8.34 19.55 12.45
N ASN A 498 -7.72 19.28 11.30
CA ASN A 498 -6.31 18.94 11.19
C ASN A 498 -5.48 20.19 10.89
N LYS A 499 -4.18 20.16 11.21
CA LYS A 499 -3.23 21.21 10.86
C LYS A 499 -1.93 20.65 10.28
N VAL A 500 -1.36 21.39 9.32
CA VAL A 500 -0.07 21.08 8.71
C VAL A 500 1.06 21.42 9.67
N GLU A 501 1.73 20.39 10.20
CA GLU A 501 2.75 20.54 11.24
C GLU A 501 4.09 21.06 10.66
N THR A 502 4.25 22.39 10.57
CA THR A 502 5.47 23.01 10.04
C THR A 502 6.56 23.17 11.12
N ILE A 503 6.29 23.87 12.23
CA ILE A 503 7.22 24.03 13.37
C ILE A 503 6.46 24.12 14.71
N GLY A 504 6.09 22.99 15.31
CA GLY A 504 5.52 22.92 16.66
C GLY A 504 4.48 21.82 16.83
N GLN A 505 4.11 21.46 18.06
CA GLN A 505 3.12 20.40 18.33
C GLN A 505 1.67 20.91 18.22
N GLU A 506 1.31 21.49 17.07
CA GLU A 506 0.02 22.18 16.89
C GLU A 506 -1.20 21.27 17.06
N ASN A 507 -1.08 20.01 16.63
CA ASN A 507 -2.12 18.99 16.80
C ASN A 507 -2.16 18.38 18.22
N GLY A 508 -1.28 18.80 19.14
CA GLY A 508 -1.20 18.23 20.49
C GLY A 508 -2.49 18.35 21.30
N LYS A 509 -3.31 19.38 21.06
CA LYS A 509 -4.64 19.52 21.68
C LYS A 509 -5.66 18.52 21.12
N ALA A 510 -5.64 18.28 19.81
CA ALA A 510 -6.51 17.28 19.17
C ALA A 510 -6.16 15.87 19.67
N VAL A 511 -4.88 15.50 19.67
CA VAL A 511 -4.41 14.20 20.18
C VAL A 511 -4.71 14.01 21.67
N ALA A 512 -4.64 15.07 22.49
CA ALA A 512 -5.05 14.99 23.89
C ALA A 512 -6.57 14.77 24.05
N TRP A 513 -7.38 15.38 23.19
CA TRP A 513 -8.83 15.18 23.16
C TRP A 513 -9.20 13.78 22.64
N GLU A 514 -8.55 13.28 21.59
CA GLU A 514 -8.75 11.93 21.04
C GLU A 514 -8.50 10.84 22.10
N ARG A 515 -7.47 10.99 22.94
CA ARG A 515 -7.21 10.08 24.07
C ARG A 515 -8.31 10.13 25.13
N ALA A 516 -8.82 11.31 25.44
CA ALA A 516 -9.95 11.45 26.37
C ALA A 516 -11.23 10.82 25.78
N TYR A 517 -11.46 10.97 24.47
CA TYR A 517 -12.52 10.31 23.72
C TYR A 517 -12.37 8.77 23.76
N VAL A 518 -11.19 8.22 23.47
CA VAL A 518 -10.93 6.77 23.54
C VAL A 518 -11.19 6.21 24.94
N ASN A 519 -10.83 6.94 26.00
CA ASN A 519 -11.11 6.53 27.38
C ASN A 519 -12.61 6.58 27.69
N LEU A 520 -13.31 7.67 27.34
CA LEU A 520 -14.77 7.78 27.48
C LEU A 520 -15.50 6.65 26.75
N VAL A 521 -15.04 6.30 25.55
CA VAL A 521 -15.65 5.23 24.74
C VAL A 521 -15.42 3.87 25.38
N LYS A 522 -14.21 3.58 25.89
CA LYS A 522 -13.88 2.31 26.57
C LYS A 522 -14.55 2.14 27.94
N GLU A 523 -14.56 3.18 28.76
CA GLU A 523 -14.95 3.10 30.17
C GLU A 523 -16.45 3.34 30.40
N GLU A 524 -17.10 4.20 29.60
CA GLU A 524 -18.51 4.55 29.79
C GLU A 524 -19.44 4.07 28.66
N ILE A 525 -19.06 4.25 27.40
CA ILE A 525 -19.96 3.99 26.27
C ILE A 525 -20.03 2.50 25.94
N LEU A 526 -18.89 1.80 25.87
CA LEU A 526 -18.84 0.38 25.53
C LEU A 526 -19.68 -0.50 26.49
N PRO A 527 -19.62 -0.34 27.83
CA PRO A 527 -20.52 -1.07 28.73
C PRO A 527 -22.01 -0.75 28.51
N MET A 528 -22.34 0.50 28.16
CA MET A 528 -23.71 0.93 27.88
C MET A 528 -24.27 0.26 26.62
N VAL A 529 -23.45 0.12 25.56
CA VAL A 529 -23.87 -0.53 24.30
C VAL A 529 -23.98 -2.05 24.47
N LEU A 530 -23.03 -2.68 25.18
CA LEU A 530 -23.08 -4.11 25.50
C LEU A 530 -24.31 -4.48 26.33
N ALA A 531 -24.75 -3.61 27.24
CA ALA A 531 -25.98 -3.81 28.02
C ALA A 531 -27.27 -3.82 27.16
N HIS A 532 -27.21 -3.33 25.92
CA HIS A 532 -28.32 -3.36 24.95
C HIS A 532 -28.21 -4.52 23.93
N ASN A 533 -27.31 -5.50 24.16
CA ASN A 533 -27.03 -6.62 23.25
C ASN A 533 -26.56 -6.20 21.84
N LEU A 534 -25.87 -5.07 21.74
CA LEU A 534 -25.23 -4.59 20.50
C LEU A 534 -23.72 -4.75 20.57
N THR A 535 -23.07 -4.91 19.42
CA THR A 535 -21.60 -4.80 19.30
C THR A 535 -21.21 -3.36 19.02
N MET A 536 -20.02 -2.96 19.49
CA MET A 536 -19.44 -1.66 19.17
C MET A 536 -17.95 -1.77 18.94
N SER A 537 -17.50 -1.25 17.81
CA SER A 537 -16.10 -0.97 17.54
C SER A 537 -15.89 0.54 17.31
N PHE A 538 -14.66 1.01 17.46
CA PHE A 538 -14.35 2.43 17.38
C PHE A 538 -12.88 2.68 17.04
N SER A 539 -12.62 3.87 16.50
CA SER A 539 -11.28 4.35 16.18
C SER A 539 -11.16 5.86 16.43
N SER A 540 -9.92 6.30 16.59
CA SER A 540 -9.50 7.70 16.50
C SER A 540 -8.23 7.78 15.66
N GLU A 541 -7.95 8.93 15.06
CA GLU A 541 -6.78 9.10 14.19
C GLU A 541 -5.45 8.81 14.92
N SER A 542 -5.36 9.06 16.24
CA SER A 542 -4.20 8.68 17.07
C SER A 542 -4.19 7.22 17.56
N SER A 543 -5.31 6.51 17.51
CA SER A 543 -5.43 5.12 18.01
C SER A 543 -4.40 4.18 17.40
N ILE A 544 -4.20 4.25 16.08
CA ILE A 544 -3.25 3.40 15.34
C ILE A 544 -1.82 3.65 15.86
N GLN A 545 -1.45 4.92 16.07
CA GLN A 545 -0.11 5.29 16.54
C GLN A 545 0.14 4.83 17.98
N ASP A 546 -0.83 5.00 18.88
CA ASP A 546 -0.67 4.64 20.29
C ASP A 546 -0.67 3.11 20.50
N GLU A 547 -1.42 2.34 19.71
CA GLU A 547 -1.37 0.86 19.73
C GLU A 547 -0.04 0.31 19.17
N LEU A 548 0.48 0.88 18.08
CA LEU A 548 1.83 0.55 17.55
C LEU A 548 2.94 0.82 18.58
N ASN A 549 2.82 1.92 19.34
CA ASN A 549 3.74 2.26 20.42
C ASN A 549 3.65 1.26 21.59
N ARG A 550 2.44 0.82 21.96
CA ARG A 550 2.20 -0.22 22.97
C ARG A 550 2.86 -1.55 22.58
N GLU A 551 2.71 -1.96 21.33
CA GLU A 551 3.29 -3.20 20.80
C GLU A 551 4.83 -3.18 20.86
N SER A 552 5.42 -2.08 20.37
CA SER A 552 6.87 -1.88 20.31
C SER A 552 7.55 -1.96 21.67
N THR A 553 6.90 -1.47 22.75
CA THR A 553 7.45 -1.58 24.11
C THR A 553 7.30 -2.99 24.70
N ALA A 554 6.25 -3.74 24.32
CA ALA A 554 6.03 -5.09 24.81
C ALA A 554 7.06 -6.09 24.27
N ASP A 555 7.41 -6.01 22.98
CA ASP A 555 8.36 -6.95 22.36
C ASP A 555 9.83 -6.67 22.69
N ALA A 556 10.16 -5.46 23.16
CA ALA A 556 11.49 -5.16 23.66
C ALA A 556 11.93 -6.13 24.79
N ILE A 557 10.99 -6.58 25.63
CA ILE A 557 11.25 -7.56 26.69
C ILE A 557 11.61 -8.93 26.08
N THR A 558 10.87 -9.39 25.08
CA THR A 558 11.14 -10.65 24.37
C THR A 558 12.50 -10.64 23.68
N ILE A 559 12.88 -9.50 23.09
CA ILE A 559 14.20 -9.30 22.48
C ILE A 559 15.32 -9.39 23.53
N VAL A 560 15.16 -8.74 24.69
CA VAL A 560 16.12 -8.85 25.81
C VAL A 560 16.26 -10.29 26.29
N ILE A 561 15.16 -11.05 26.40
CA ILE A 561 15.20 -12.48 26.75
C ILE A 561 15.96 -13.29 25.68
N SER A 562 15.77 -13.01 24.39
CA SER A 562 16.53 -13.67 23.30
C SER A 562 18.04 -13.47 23.46
N TYR A 563 18.48 -12.25 23.76
CA TYR A 563 19.90 -11.97 24.04
C TYR A 563 20.43 -12.72 25.28
N ILE A 564 19.65 -12.83 26.35
CA ILE A 564 20.02 -13.59 27.56
C ILE A 564 20.16 -15.09 27.25
N VAL A 565 19.25 -15.66 26.44
CA VAL A 565 19.30 -17.08 26.06
C VAL A 565 20.47 -17.38 25.11
N MET A 566 20.75 -16.50 24.14
CA MET A 566 21.97 -16.60 23.31
C MET A 566 23.24 -16.55 24.16
N PHE A 567 23.31 -15.62 25.12
CA PHE A 567 24.44 -15.50 26.06
C PHE A 567 24.67 -16.78 26.88
N ALA A 568 23.60 -17.39 27.40
CA ALA A 568 23.68 -18.65 28.15
C ALA A 568 24.21 -19.81 27.29
N TYR A 569 23.75 -19.90 26.03
CA TYR A 569 24.23 -20.91 25.07
C TYR A 569 25.72 -20.79 24.77
N ILE A 570 26.22 -19.57 24.57
CA ILE A 570 27.64 -19.30 24.26
C ILE A 570 28.53 -19.68 25.45
N SER A 571 28.12 -19.26 26.64
CA SER A 571 28.82 -19.56 27.90
C SER A 571 28.91 -21.07 28.14
N PHE A 572 27.84 -21.82 27.83
CA PHE A 572 27.80 -23.27 27.94
C PHE A 572 28.64 -24.01 26.87
N THR A 573 28.76 -23.47 25.66
CA THR A 573 29.42 -24.17 24.54
C THR A 573 30.92 -23.91 24.41
N LEU A 574 31.43 -22.80 24.95
CA LEU A 574 32.87 -22.50 24.96
C LEU A 574 33.59 -23.02 26.22
N GLY A 575 32.84 -23.25 27.31
CA GLY A 575 33.35 -23.83 28.55
C GLY A 575 33.64 -25.32 28.45
N ASP A 576 34.78 -25.76 28.97
CA ASP A 576 35.08 -27.18 29.13
C ASP A 576 34.29 -27.79 30.31
N ARG A 577 34.14 -29.12 30.34
CA ARG A 577 33.15 -29.84 31.18
C ARG A 577 33.10 -29.34 32.64
N PRO A 578 31.91 -29.07 33.21
CA PRO A 578 31.80 -28.45 34.53
C PRO A 578 32.16 -29.43 35.66
N SER A 579 33.02 -28.98 36.57
CA SER A 579 33.09 -29.54 37.93
C SER A 579 32.16 -28.81 38.91
N HIS A 580 31.79 -27.54 38.64
CA HIS A 580 30.88 -26.77 39.50
C HIS A 580 29.97 -25.81 38.73
N LEU A 581 28.75 -25.62 39.24
CA LEU A 581 27.66 -24.82 38.66
C LEU A 581 27.90 -23.29 38.66
N LEU A 582 29.01 -22.82 39.22
CA LEU A 582 29.28 -21.40 39.52
C LEU A 582 30.15 -20.69 38.47
N SER A 583 30.65 -21.38 37.44
CA SER A 583 31.37 -20.79 36.30
C SER A 583 30.46 -20.26 35.18
N LEU A 584 29.15 -20.11 35.45
CA LEU A 584 28.11 -19.88 34.44
C LEU A 584 27.88 -18.40 34.07
N PHE A 585 28.56 -17.46 34.74
CA PHE A 585 28.41 -16.03 34.48
C PHE A 585 29.77 -15.36 34.19
N VAL A 586 29.72 -14.37 33.28
CA VAL A 586 30.82 -13.53 32.76
C VAL A 586 31.52 -14.05 31.48
N SER A 587 30.86 -13.85 30.33
CA SER A 587 31.54 -13.50 29.06
C SER A 587 30.58 -12.74 28.14
N SER A 588 30.36 -11.46 28.41
CA SER A 588 29.49 -10.61 27.61
C SER A 588 30.16 -10.26 26.27
N LYS A 589 29.50 -10.59 25.13
CA LYS A 589 29.66 -9.90 23.84
C LYS A 589 28.65 -10.33 22.76
N VAL A 590 28.20 -9.33 22.00
CA VAL A 590 27.61 -9.45 20.66
C VAL A 590 28.75 -9.63 19.64
N GLY A 591 28.51 -10.26 18.48
CA GLY A 591 29.56 -10.63 17.50
C GLY A 591 30.01 -12.11 17.58
N VAL A 592 29.08 -12.99 17.91
CA VAL A 592 29.32 -14.34 18.45
C VAL A 592 30.05 -15.29 17.50
N ASP A 593 29.76 -15.23 16.22
CA ASP A 593 30.25 -16.10 15.17
C ASP A 593 31.76 -15.98 14.96
N ASN A 594 32.22 -14.77 14.66
CA ASN A 594 33.62 -14.45 14.47
C ASN A 594 34.44 -14.68 15.75
N MET A 595 33.83 -14.41 16.91
CA MET A 595 34.42 -14.71 18.22
C MET A 595 34.62 -16.21 18.44
N CYS A 596 33.61 -17.04 18.16
CA CYS A 596 33.70 -18.50 18.24
C CYS A 596 34.74 -19.06 17.26
N ILE A 597 34.78 -18.57 16.01
CA ILE A 597 35.78 -18.96 15.00
C ILE A 597 37.20 -18.65 15.49
N LEU A 598 37.42 -17.47 16.08
CA LEU A 598 38.71 -17.07 16.62
C LEU A 598 39.13 -17.90 17.85
N VAL A 599 38.25 -18.12 18.82
CA VAL A 599 38.55 -18.96 20.00
C VAL A 599 38.87 -20.39 19.57
N HIS A 600 38.12 -20.96 18.61
CA HIS A 600 38.43 -22.26 18.03
C HIS A 600 39.75 -22.27 17.24
N ALA A 601 40.18 -21.16 16.64
CA ALA A 601 41.49 -21.07 16.02
C ALA A 601 42.63 -21.08 17.04
N VAL A 602 42.49 -20.36 18.17
CA VAL A 602 43.48 -20.34 19.27
C VAL A 602 43.54 -21.68 20.02
N LYS A 603 42.39 -22.33 20.28
CA LYS A 603 42.33 -23.67 20.88
C LYS A 603 42.91 -24.77 19.96
N ARG A 604 42.99 -24.56 18.63
CA ARG A 604 43.57 -25.53 17.66
C ARG A 604 45.09 -25.42 17.47
N GLN A 605 45.73 -24.35 17.91
CA GLN A 605 47.19 -24.21 17.82
C GLN A 605 47.89 -25.13 18.83
N PRO A 606 49.10 -25.65 18.52
CA PRO A 606 49.82 -26.56 19.40
C PRO A 606 50.27 -25.89 20.70
N ASP A 607 50.18 -26.61 21.81
CA ASP A 607 50.45 -26.08 23.17
C ASP A 607 51.94 -25.80 23.46
N GLY A 608 52.86 -26.14 22.55
CA GLY A 608 54.30 -25.88 22.68
C GLY A 608 54.78 -24.52 22.15
N LEU A 609 53.87 -23.62 21.77
CA LEU A 609 54.19 -22.26 21.31
C LEU A 609 53.90 -21.22 22.41
N ASP A 610 54.75 -20.19 22.48
CA ASP A 610 54.50 -19.02 23.33
C ASP A 610 53.14 -18.38 23.04
N LEU A 611 52.48 -17.86 24.08
CA LEU A 611 51.11 -17.34 23.96
C LEU A 611 50.97 -16.23 22.90
N GLU A 612 52.01 -15.39 22.76
CA GLU A 612 52.03 -14.34 21.74
C GLU A 612 52.02 -14.90 20.31
N GLU A 613 52.81 -15.95 20.06
CA GLU A 613 52.91 -16.56 18.73
C GLU A 613 51.74 -17.51 18.44
N ARG A 614 51.16 -18.12 19.48
CA ARG A 614 49.90 -18.87 19.40
C ARG A 614 48.75 -17.97 18.94
N ILE A 615 48.66 -16.75 19.48
CA ILE A 615 47.62 -15.78 19.12
C ILE A 615 47.92 -15.11 17.77
N SER A 616 49.18 -14.75 17.48
CA SER A 616 49.58 -14.21 16.17
C SER A 616 49.25 -15.19 15.03
N THR A 617 49.59 -16.47 15.19
CA THR A 617 49.37 -17.54 14.20
C THR A 617 47.89 -17.81 14.00
N ALA A 618 47.10 -17.91 15.08
CA ALA A 618 45.65 -18.07 14.98
C ALA A 618 44.99 -16.88 14.25
N LEU A 619 45.42 -15.65 14.53
CA LEU A 619 44.87 -14.46 13.88
C LEU A 619 45.26 -14.36 12.40
N VAL A 620 46.41 -14.88 11.98
CA VAL A 620 46.77 -15.04 10.56
C VAL A 620 45.92 -16.10 9.87
N GLU A 621 45.53 -17.18 10.56
CA GLU A 621 44.68 -18.24 10.01
C GLU A 621 43.26 -17.74 9.69
N VAL A 622 42.61 -17.01 10.62
CA VAL A 622 41.19 -16.62 10.49
C VAL A 622 40.94 -15.14 10.21
N GLY A 623 41.84 -14.23 10.58
CA GLY A 623 41.66 -12.78 10.46
C GLY A 623 41.30 -12.28 9.04
N PRO A 624 41.98 -12.74 7.97
CA PRO A 624 41.61 -12.40 6.61
C PRO A 624 40.20 -12.89 6.22
N SER A 625 39.75 -14.03 6.77
CA SER A 625 38.41 -14.57 6.51
C SER A 625 37.31 -13.79 7.23
N ILE A 626 37.56 -13.39 8.48
CA ILE A 626 36.65 -12.57 9.29
C ILE A 626 36.49 -11.20 8.61
N THR A 627 37.61 -10.57 8.22
CA THR A 627 37.60 -9.28 7.50
C THR A 627 36.81 -9.36 6.18
N LEU A 628 36.92 -10.47 5.46
CA LEU A 628 36.19 -10.67 4.20
C LEU A 628 34.67 -10.74 4.42
N ALA A 629 34.21 -11.46 5.45
CA ALA A 629 32.79 -11.51 5.81
C ALA A 629 32.27 -10.12 6.24
N SER A 630 32.88 -9.52 7.27
CA SER A 630 32.44 -8.22 7.80
C SER A 630 32.51 -7.09 6.76
N LEU A 631 33.52 -7.06 5.88
CA LEU A 631 33.59 -6.04 4.82
C LEU A 631 32.51 -6.23 3.76
N ALA A 632 32.16 -7.47 3.42
CA ALA A 632 31.08 -7.76 2.49
C ALA A 632 29.71 -7.38 3.08
N GLU A 633 29.48 -7.64 4.37
CA GLU A 633 28.27 -7.24 5.10
C GLU A 633 28.14 -5.71 5.22
N VAL A 634 29.18 -5.02 5.70
CA VAL A 634 29.17 -3.55 5.85
C VAL A 634 28.85 -2.86 4.52
N LEU A 635 29.47 -3.30 3.41
CA LEU A 635 29.22 -2.72 2.10
C LEU A 635 27.86 -3.12 1.52
N ALA A 636 27.39 -4.35 1.76
CA ALA A 636 26.03 -4.77 1.39
C ALA A 636 24.96 -3.91 2.08
N PHE A 637 25.08 -3.69 3.39
CA PHE A 637 24.18 -2.82 4.15
C PHE A 637 24.29 -1.36 3.69
N ALA A 638 25.50 -0.80 3.55
CA ALA A 638 25.69 0.58 3.11
C ALA A 638 25.06 0.85 1.73
N VAL A 639 25.22 -0.07 0.78
CA VAL A 639 24.62 0.01 -0.56
C VAL A 639 23.10 -0.07 -0.51
N SER A 640 22.52 -0.85 0.40
CA SER A 640 21.06 -0.92 0.57
C SER A 640 20.41 0.36 1.12
N ALA A 641 21.21 1.36 1.54
CA ALA A 641 20.70 2.69 1.89
C ALA A 641 20.14 3.46 0.66
N ILE A 642 20.38 2.99 -0.57
CA ILE A 642 19.78 3.50 -1.81
C ILE A 642 18.24 3.35 -1.81
N ASN A 643 17.67 2.53 -0.92
CA ASN A 643 16.22 2.43 -0.71
C ASN A 643 15.54 3.81 -0.57
N PRO A 644 14.36 4.02 -1.19
CA PRO A 644 13.67 5.31 -1.14
C PRO A 644 13.02 5.60 0.22
N MET A 645 12.75 4.57 1.03
CA MET A 645 12.04 4.69 2.30
C MET A 645 13.00 5.16 3.43
N PRO A 646 12.67 6.23 4.18
CA PRO A 646 13.54 6.76 5.21
C PRO A 646 13.91 5.76 6.33
N ALA A 647 12.94 5.01 6.86
CA ALA A 647 13.17 4.08 7.96
C ALA A 647 14.19 2.98 7.59
N THR A 648 14.04 2.38 6.40
CA THR A 648 14.94 1.33 5.94
C THR A 648 16.32 1.88 5.58
N ARG A 649 16.41 3.09 5.00
CA ARG A 649 17.68 3.79 4.74
C ARG A 649 18.46 4.04 6.03
N VAL A 650 17.82 4.58 7.07
CA VAL A 650 18.45 4.87 8.37
C VAL A 650 18.90 3.58 9.05
N PHE A 651 18.06 2.54 9.02
CA PHE A 651 18.42 1.20 9.51
C PHE A 651 19.66 0.66 8.79
N SER A 652 19.65 0.57 7.46
CA SER A 652 20.75 0.04 6.67
C SER A 652 22.07 0.79 6.88
N MET A 653 22.04 2.12 6.91
CA MET A 653 23.25 2.94 7.02
C MET A 653 23.81 3.00 8.45
N PHE A 654 22.97 3.32 9.43
CA PHE A 654 23.43 3.60 10.80
C PHE A 654 23.28 2.40 11.74
N ALA A 655 22.16 1.68 11.69
CA ALA A 655 21.90 0.56 12.61
C ALA A 655 22.60 -0.74 12.17
N ALA A 656 22.80 -0.95 10.86
CA ALA A 656 23.47 -2.13 10.32
C ALA A 656 24.94 -1.84 9.93
N ALA A 657 25.19 -1.06 8.87
CA ALA A 657 26.54 -0.93 8.31
C ALA A 657 27.58 -0.37 9.31
N LEU A 658 27.25 0.71 10.03
CA LEU A 658 28.15 1.27 11.03
C LEU A 658 28.31 0.36 12.26
N ALA A 659 27.24 -0.34 12.68
CA ALA A 659 27.30 -1.24 13.82
C ALA A 659 28.20 -2.46 13.55
N VAL A 660 28.03 -3.12 12.38
CA VAL A 660 28.89 -4.25 11.97
C VAL A 660 30.35 -3.82 11.80
N LEU A 661 30.60 -2.61 11.29
CA LEU A 661 31.96 -2.06 11.19
C LEU A 661 32.60 -1.87 12.58
N LEU A 662 31.87 -1.29 13.54
CA LEU A 662 32.36 -1.10 14.91
C LEU A 662 32.55 -2.43 15.64
N ASP A 663 31.65 -3.39 15.44
CA ASP A 663 31.75 -4.76 15.97
C ASP A 663 33.02 -5.45 15.45
N PHE A 664 33.26 -5.47 14.14
CA PHE A 664 34.49 -5.99 13.55
C PHE A 664 35.77 -5.36 14.15
N LEU A 665 35.80 -4.04 14.33
CA LEU A 665 36.94 -3.34 14.93
C LEU A 665 37.15 -3.75 16.40
N LEU A 666 36.08 -3.94 17.17
CA LEU A 666 36.13 -4.41 18.56
C LEU A 666 36.50 -5.90 18.67
N GLN A 667 36.07 -6.74 17.71
CA GLN A 667 36.46 -8.14 17.62
C GLN A 667 37.97 -8.30 17.39
N VAL A 668 38.53 -7.57 16.41
CA VAL A 668 39.95 -7.65 16.05
C VAL A 668 40.87 -6.96 17.07
N SER A 669 40.35 -6.10 17.95
CA SER A 669 41.13 -5.40 18.98
C SER A 669 40.79 -5.83 20.42
N ALA A 670 39.68 -5.34 20.98
CA ALA A 670 39.29 -5.55 22.37
C ALA A 670 39.00 -7.02 22.70
N PHE A 671 38.43 -7.81 21.78
CA PHE A 671 38.18 -9.22 22.03
C PHE A 671 39.45 -10.08 21.95
N VAL A 672 40.36 -9.84 20.99
CA VAL A 672 41.70 -10.45 21.00
C VAL A 672 42.43 -10.12 22.31
N ALA A 673 42.36 -8.88 22.79
CA ALA A 673 42.97 -8.49 24.07
C ALA A 673 42.37 -9.23 25.27
N LEU A 674 41.05 -9.47 25.31
CA LEU A 674 40.45 -10.31 26.36
C LEU A 674 40.90 -11.78 26.27
N ILE A 675 41.02 -12.35 25.07
CA ILE A 675 41.56 -13.71 24.88
C ILE A 675 42.97 -13.80 25.47
N VAL A 676 43.85 -12.83 25.21
CA VAL A 676 45.22 -12.80 25.80
C VAL A 676 45.15 -12.83 27.33
N LEU A 677 44.28 -12.03 27.94
CA LEU A 677 44.14 -11.96 29.39
C LEU A 677 43.55 -13.25 29.99
N ASP A 678 42.58 -13.86 29.32
CA ASP A 678 41.96 -15.11 29.76
C ASP A 678 42.92 -16.30 29.68
N PHE A 679 43.67 -16.44 28.58
CA PHE A 679 44.70 -17.49 28.48
C PHE A 679 45.83 -17.29 29.50
N ARG A 680 46.23 -16.04 29.80
CA ARG A 680 47.17 -15.74 30.91
C ARG A 680 46.60 -16.18 32.27
N ARG A 681 45.33 -15.86 32.56
CA ARG A 681 44.63 -16.28 33.78
C ARG A 681 44.55 -17.81 33.90
N ALA A 682 44.27 -18.50 32.81
CA ALA A 682 44.19 -19.95 32.75
C ALA A 682 45.57 -20.62 32.97
N GLN A 683 46.63 -20.11 32.36
CA GLN A 683 48.01 -20.54 32.60
C GLN A 683 48.43 -20.34 34.08
N ASP A 684 47.97 -19.26 34.71
CA ASP A 684 48.19 -18.96 36.14
C ASP A 684 47.37 -19.85 37.11
N GLY A 685 46.49 -20.74 36.61
CA GLY A 685 45.67 -21.63 37.44
C GLY A 685 44.62 -20.92 38.29
N ARG A 686 44.15 -19.74 37.87
CA ARG A 686 43.17 -18.90 38.60
C ARG A 686 41.74 -19.17 38.14
N ILE A 687 40.79 -19.16 39.06
CA ILE A 687 39.36 -19.39 38.79
C ILE A 687 38.74 -18.19 38.05
N ASP A 688 37.86 -18.46 37.07
CA ASP A 688 37.23 -17.52 36.15
C ASP A 688 36.54 -16.34 36.88
N CYS A 689 35.53 -16.64 37.70
CA CYS A 689 34.71 -15.64 38.38
C CYS A 689 35.38 -15.02 39.62
N MET A 690 36.50 -15.60 40.09
CA MET A 690 37.25 -15.12 41.26
C MET A 690 38.76 -15.20 40.99
N PRO A 691 39.33 -14.28 40.18
CA PRO A 691 40.73 -14.33 39.73
C PRO A 691 41.78 -14.14 40.85
N CYS A 692 41.32 -13.91 42.09
CA CYS A 692 42.13 -13.91 43.30
C CYS A 692 42.38 -15.33 43.85
N ALA A 693 41.57 -16.33 43.48
CA ALA A 693 41.68 -17.71 43.95
C ALA A 693 42.43 -18.58 42.93
N ARG A 694 43.50 -19.25 43.38
CA ARG A 694 44.21 -20.29 42.61
C ARG A 694 43.72 -21.68 43.01
N VAL A 695 43.59 -22.57 42.04
CA VAL A 695 43.37 -24.00 42.29
C VAL A 695 44.68 -24.62 42.80
N LYS A 696 44.65 -25.31 43.94
CA LYS A 696 45.81 -26.09 44.41
C LYS A 696 46.00 -27.31 43.51
N SER A 697 47.09 -27.34 42.76
CA SER A 697 47.44 -28.48 41.91
C SER A 697 47.92 -29.66 42.78
N SER A 698 47.16 -30.75 42.83
CA SER A 698 47.55 -32.01 43.46
C SER A 698 48.25 -32.92 42.45
N VAL A 699 49.45 -33.39 42.80
CA VAL A 699 50.34 -34.19 41.95
C VAL A 699 49.86 -35.64 41.77
N VAL A 700 49.63 -36.05 40.51
CA VAL A 700 49.89 -37.40 39.94
C VAL A 700 50.15 -37.14 38.44
N ALA A 701 51.39 -37.12 37.95
CA ALA A 701 52.27 -38.24 37.60
C ALA A 701 51.92 -38.92 36.25
N SER A 702 52.99 -39.29 35.53
CA SER A 702 53.01 -39.81 34.16
C SER A 702 52.05 -40.99 33.90
N ASP A 703 51.24 -40.87 32.86
CA ASP A 703 50.86 -42.03 32.03
C ASP A 703 50.87 -41.65 30.54
N GLY A 704 51.19 -42.62 29.69
CA GLY A 704 51.46 -42.42 28.27
C GLY A 704 50.19 -42.38 27.42
N GLY A 705 50.24 -41.58 26.35
CA GLY A 705 49.50 -41.90 25.13
C GLY A 705 47.96 -41.93 25.22
N ASN A 706 47.33 -40.83 25.66
CA ASN A 706 45.97 -40.56 25.22
C ASN A 706 45.81 -39.10 24.78
N HIS A 707 45.65 -38.89 23.47
CA HIS A 707 45.53 -37.56 22.89
C HIS A 707 44.35 -36.79 23.50
N GLN A 708 44.55 -35.50 23.80
CA GLN A 708 43.45 -34.55 24.01
C GLN A 708 42.45 -34.69 22.86
N GLY A 709 41.29 -35.27 23.15
CA GLY A 709 40.32 -35.65 22.12
C GLY A 709 39.72 -34.42 21.45
N LEU A 710 39.77 -34.38 20.12
CA LEU A 710 39.08 -33.37 19.32
C LEU A 710 37.60 -33.26 19.78
N PRO A 711 37.03 -32.05 19.94
CA PRO A 711 35.64 -31.87 20.38
C PRO A 711 34.65 -32.73 19.59
N LEU A 712 33.60 -33.22 20.25
CA LEU A 712 32.69 -34.23 19.68
C LEU A 712 32.11 -33.81 18.31
N LEU A 713 31.78 -32.53 18.15
CA LEU A 713 31.35 -31.94 16.88
C LEU A 713 32.44 -31.97 15.79
N ALA A 714 33.68 -31.63 16.14
CA ALA A 714 34.82 -31.68 15.21
C ALA A 714 35.15 -33.13 14.80
N ARG A 715 35.01 -34.09 15.73
CA ARG A 715 35.12 -35.52 15.42
C ARG A 715 34.02 -35.99 14.47
N TYR A 716 32.77 -35.57 14.66
CA TYR A 716 31.67 -35.84 13.73
C TYR A 716 31.91 -35.26 12.33
N MET A 717 32.29 -33.98 12.25
CA MET A 717 32.56 -33.31 10.96
C MET A 717 33.69 -34.00 10.18
N LYS A 718 34.79 -34.37 10.85
CA LYS A 718 35.95 -35.04 10.23
C LYS A 718 35.68 -36.49 9.82
N ASN A 719 34.96 -37.26 10.65
CA ASN A 719 34.87 -38.71 10.52
C ASN A 719 33.55 -39.21 9.90
N VAL A 720 32.49 -38.39 9.89
CA VAL A 720 31.16 -38.79 9.40
C VAL A 720 30.68 -37.86 8.28
N HIS A 721 30.56 -36.56 8.54
CA HIS A 721 29.97 -35.61 7.58
C HIS A 721 30.81 -35.46 6.30
N ALA A 722 32.09 -35.10 6.43
CA ALA A 722 32.95 -34.85 5.29
C ALA A 722 33.27 -36.09 4.42
N PRO A 723 33.39 -37.32 4.97
CA PRO A 723 33.47 -38.54 4.18
C PRO A 723 32.20 -38.86 3.37
N ILE A 724 31.00 -38.69 3.95
CA ILE A 724 29.73 -38.99 3.26
C ILE A 724 29.56 -38.10 2.02
N LEU A 725 29.89 -36.82 2.14
CA LEU A 725 29.89 -35.86 1.03
C LEU A 725 30.93 -36.16 -0.07
N GLY A 726 31.89 -37.05 0.18
CA GLY A 726 32.87 -37.53 -0.80
C GLY A 726 32.29 -38.53 -1.82
N TYR A 727 31.29 -39.33 -1.44
CA TYR A 727 30.77 -40.38 -2.32
C TYR A 727 30.15 -39.82 -3.61
N ARG A 728 30.53 -40.38 -4.76
CA ARG A 728 30.08 -39.90 -6.08
C ARG A 728 28.56 -39.87 -6.21
N ALA A 729 27.87 -40.90 -5.71
CA ALA A 729 26.39 -40.95 -5.72
C ALA A 729 25.77 -39.80 -4.90
N VAL A 730 26.29 -39.54 -3.70
CA VAL A 730 25.82 -38.45 -2.82
C VAL A 730 25.98 -37.09 -3.51
N LYS A 731 27.12 -36.85 -4.19
CA LYS A 731 27.35 -35.59 -4.93
C LYS A 731 26.32 -35.35 -6.03
N PHE A 732 25.95 -36.38 -6.81
CA PHE A 732 24.90 -36.26 -7.83
C PHE A 732 23.52 -36.01 -7.21
N VAL A 733 23.16 -36.71 -6.14
CA VAL A 733 21.89 -36.50 -5.43
C VAL A 733 21.80 -35.09 -4.85
N VAL A 734 22.84 -34.60 -4.19
CA VAL A 734 22.89 -33.23 -3.64
C VAL A 734 22.71 -32.19 -4.75
N ILE A 735 23.41 -32.31 -5.87
CA ILE A 735 23.25 -31.34 -6.98
C ILE A 735 21.84 -31.40 -7.57
N ALA A 736 21.29 -32.59 -7.81
CA ALA A 736 19.95 -32.75 -8.36
C ALA A 736 18.86 -32.17 -7.45
N VAL A 737 18.96 -32.41 -6.13
CA VAL A 737 18.01 -31.90 -5.13
C VAL A 737 18.07 -30.37 -5.05
N PHE A 738 19.26 -29.77 -4.90
CA PHE A 738 19.38 -28.33 -4.74
C PHE A 738 19.05 -27.57 -6.03
N VAL A 739 19.48 -28.04 -7.20
CA VAL A 739 19.12 -27.41 -8.49
C VAL A 739 17.62 -27.57 -8.79
N GLY A 740 17.03 -28.73 -8.50
CA GLY A 740 15.59 -28.94 -8.62
C GLY A 740 14.77 -28.06 -7.68
N PHE A 741 15.28 -27.85 -6.46
CA PHE A 741 14.71 -26.92 -5.49
C PHE A 741 14.71 -25.49 -6.04
N SER A 742 15.86 -24.95 -6.49
CA SER A 742 15.92 -23.59 -7.06
C SER A 742 15.09 -23.39 -8.33
N PHE A 743 14.86 -24.43 -9.14
CA PHE A 743 13.91 -24.35 -10.26
C PHE A 743 12.45 -24.22 -9.79
N ALA A 744 12.04 -24.99 -8.79
CA ALA A 744 10.75 -24.80 -8.14
C ALA A 744 10.66 -23.40 -7.52
N SER A 745 11.75 -22.91 -6.93
CA SER A 745 11.82 -21.59 -6.31
C SER A 745 11.49 -20.46 -7.27
N ILE A 746 12.12 -20.47 -8.45
CA ILE A 746 11.85 -19.48 -9.51
C ILE A 746 10.37 -19.49 -9.91
N ALA A 747 9.80 -20.67 -10.16
CA ALA A 747 8.41 -20.81 -10.62
C ALA A 747 7.36 -20.34 -9.60
N LEU A 748 7.69 -20.33 -8.30
CA LEU A 748 6.76 -19.94 -7.23
C LEU A 748 6.94 -18.48 -6.78
N SER A 749 8.10 -17.86 -7.05
CA SER A 749 8.39 -16.46 -6.71
C SER A 749 7.36 -15.45 -7.26
N THR A 750 6.76 -15.72 -8.43
CA THR A 750 5.85 -14.79 -9.14
C THR A 750 4.40 -14.82 -8.64
N ARG A 751 4.17 -15.50 -7.52
CA ARG A 751 2.92 -15.54 -6.75
C ARG A 751 2.96 -14.70 -5.48
N LEU A 752 4.13 -14.12 -5.14
CA LEU A 752 4.27 -13.17 -4.03
C LEU A 752 3.39 -11.94 -4.24
N GLN A 753 2.57 -11.62 -3.23
CA GLN A 753 1.72 -10.43 -3.24
C GLN A 753 2.49 -9.25 -2.63
N PRO A 754 2.50 -8.07 -3.29
CA PRO A 754 3.06 -6.85 -2.70
C PRO A 754 2.11 -6.30 -1.63
N GLY A 755 2.61 -6.06 -0.42
CA GLY A 755 1.79 -5.58 0.68
C GLY A 755 2.40 -5.69 2.08
N LEU A 756 1.78 -4.98 3.00
CA LEU A 756 1.77 -5.17 4.45
C LEU A 756 0.35 -4.80 4.92
N GLU A 757 -0.46 -5.81 5.28
CA GLU A 757 -1.82 -5.59 5.77
C GLU A 757 -1.82 -4.84 7.10
N GLN A 758 -2.69 -3.82 7.23
CA GLN A 758 -2.71 -2.94 8.41
C GLN A 758 -2.98 -3.70 9.72
N LYS A 759 -3.85 -4.73 9.68
CA LYS A 759 -4.19 -5.59 10.83
C LYS A 759 -2.99 -6.38 11.36
N ILE A 760 -2.04 -6.76 10.50
CA ILE A 760 -0.82 -7.52 10.87
C ILE A 760 0.17 -6.65 11.66
N VAL A 761 0.11 -5.33 11.48
CA VAL A 761 0.96 -4.36 12.19
C VAL A 761 0.40 -3.97 13.55
N LEU A 762 -0.77 -4.49 13.94
CA LEU A 762 -1.43 -4.16 15.20
C LEU A 762 -1.43 -5.36 16.15
N PRO A 763 -1.51 -5.12 17.48
CA PRO A 763 -1.61 -6.20 18.44
C PRO A 763 -2.86 -7.05 18.20
N ARG A 764 -2.76 -8.36 18.45
CA ARG A 764 -3.89 -9.30 18.35
C ARG A 764 -4.99 -9.06 19.39
N ASP A 765 -4.67 -8.34 20.47
CA ASP A 765 -5.58 -7.92 21.53
C ASP A 765 -6.07 -6.46 21.35
N SER A 766 -5.83 -5.85 20.18
CA SER A 766 -6.19 -4.45 19.93
C SER A 766 -7.65 -4.30 19.50
N TYR A 767 -8.35 -3.33 20.10
CA TYR A 767 -9.72 -2.92 19.75
C TYR A 767 -9.87 -2.45 18.29
N LEU A 768 -8.75 -2.10 17.64
CA LEU A 768 -8.73 -1.76 16.22
C LEU A 768 -8.92 -2.98 15.30
N GLN A 769 -8.67 -4.21 15.76
CA GLN A 769 -8.89 -5.42 14.97
C GLN A 769 -10.38 -5.56 14.60
N ASP A 770 -11.25 -5.44 15.60
CA ASP A 770 -12.70 -5.50 15.46
C ASP A 770 -13.22 -4.33 14.60
N TYR A 771 -12.67 -3.13 14.79
CA TYR A 771 -13.01 -1.95 13.98
C TYR A 771 -12.74 -2.16 12.48
N PHE A 772 -11.62 -2.77 12.10
CA PHE A 772 -11.33 -3.06 10.69
C PHE A 772 -12.24 -4.16 10.11
N ASP A 773 -12.67 -5.14 10.92
CA ASP A 773 -13.62 -6.17 10.48
C ASP A 773 -15.03 -5.62 10.30
N ASP A 774 -15.50 -4.78 11.23
CA ASP A 774 -16.77 -4.06 11.12
C ASP A 774 -16.77 -3.11 9.92
N LEU A 775 -15.68 -2.37 9.70
CA LEU A 775 -15.54 -1.48 8.54
C LEU A 775 -15.67 -2.27 7.23
N ALA A 776 -14.98 -3.41 7.10
CA ALA A 776 -15.01 -4.26 5.91
C ALA A 776 -16.37 -4.96 5.69
N THR A 777 -17.14 -5.16 6.76
CA THR A 777 -18.44 -5.86 6.74
C THR A 777 -19.61 -4.92 6.47
N TYR A 778 -19.65 -3.76 7.15
CA TYR A 778 -20.82 -2.88 7.15
C TYR A 778 -20.74 -1.70 6.18
N MET A 779 -19.54 -1.16 5.87
CA MET A 779 -19.43 0.03 5.03
C MET A 779 -19.81 -0.23 3.56
N LYS A 780 -20.61 0.69 2.99
CA LYS A 780 -21.02 0.66 1.57
C LYS A 780 -20.23 1.60 0.67
N VAL A 781 -19.47 2.54 1.25
CA VAL A 781 -18.57 3.46 0.54
C VAL A 781 -17.18 3.41 1.16
N GLY A 782 -16.15 3.52 0.33
CA GLY A 782 -14.76 3.62 0.75
C GLY A 782 -14.32 5.06 1.04
N PRO A 783 -13.00 5.29 1.18
CA PRO A 783 -12.45 6.61 1.43
C PRO A 783 -12.85 7.65 0.36
N PRO A 784 -12.97 8.94 0.72
CA PRO A 784 -13.25 9.99 -0.25
C PRO A 784 -12.08 10.15 -1.24
N LEU A 785 -12.43 10.43 -2.48
CA LEU A 785 -11.53 10.67 -3.60
C LEU A 785 -11.78 12.08 -4.16
N TYR A 786 -10.72 12.86 -4.32
CA TYR A 786 -10.78 14.22 -4.85
C TYR A 786 -10.02 14.28 -6.17
N PHE A 787 -10.69 14.67 -7.25
CA PHE A 787 -10.03 15.06 -8.49
C PHE A 787 -9.69 16.55 -8.42
N VAL A 788 -8.39 16.85 -8.31
CA VAL A 788 -7.89 18.21 -8.10
C VAL A 788 -7.37 18.78 -9.42
N ILE A 789 -7.84 19.96 -9.80
CA ILE A 789 -7.40 20.69 -10.99
C ILE A 789 -6.53 21.88 -10.55
N LYS A 790 -5.38 22.07 -11.20
CA LYS A 790 -4.43 23.15 -10.91
C LYS A 790 -4.53 24.30 -11.92
N ASN A 791 -4.51 25.53 -11.43
CA ASN A 791 -4.34 26.78 -12.19
C ASN A 791 -5.21 26.87 -13.45
N PHE A 792 -6.52 26.58 -13.32
CA PHE A 792 -7.42 26.54 -14.47
C PHE A 792 -8.30 27.80 -14.56
N ASN A 793 -8.53 28.26 -15.80
CA ASN A 793 -9.40 29.40 -16.09
C ASN A 793 -10.81 28.92 -16.44
N TYR A 794 -11.69 28.95 -15.44
CA TYR A 794 -13.13 28.65 -15.57
C TYR A 794 -13.91 29.76 -16.28
N SER A 795 -13.33 30.96 -16.38
CA SER A 795 -14.04 32.20 -16.75
C SER A 795 -13.92 32.58 -18.23
N SER A 796 -13.08 31.89 -19.02
CA SER A 796 -12.82 32.19 -20.44
C SER A 796 -13.76 31.43 -21.39
N ALA A 797 -14.91 32.04 -21.70
CA ALA A 797 -15.93 31.56 -22.64
C ALA A 797 -16.52 30.16 -22.31
N SER A 798 -17.55 29.75 -23.06
CA SER A 798 -18.26 28.49 -22.82
C SER A 798 -17.36 27.25 -22.95
N GLU A 799 -16.34 27.29 -23.81
CA GLU A 799 -15.49 26.14 -24.15
C GLU A 799 -14.76 25.56 -22.93
N HIS A 800 -14.16 26.38 -22.06
CA HIS A 800 -13.41 25.89 -20.91
C HIS A 800 -14.31 25.34 -19.79
N THR A 801 -15.49 25.94 -19.60
CA THR A 801 -16.51 25.40 -18.69
C THR A 801 -17.04 24.06 -19.20
N ASN A 802 -17.30 23.95 -20.51
CA ASN A 802 -17.88 22.76 -21.14
C ASN A 802 -16.99 21.51 -21.07
N LYS A 803 -15.65 21.68 -21.03
CA LYS A 803 -14.67 20.60 -20.79
C LYS A 803 -14.76 19.97 -19.39
N ILE A 804 -15.45 20.61 -18.44
CA ILE A 804 -15.58 20.13 -17.05
C ILE A 804 -17.02 19.76 -16.71
N CYS A 805 -17.98 20.64 -17.00
CA CYS A 805 -19.36 20.54 -16.50
C CYS A 805 -20.12 19.29 -16.98
N SER A 806 -21.18 18.92 -16.26
CA SER A 806 -22.09 17.81 -16.58
C SER A 806 -23.56 18.23 -16.71
N ILE A 807 -23.82 19.48 -17.11
CA ILE A 807 -25.16 19.98 -17.44
C ILE A 807 -25.39 20.05 -18.97
N ASN A 808 -26.58 20.50 -19.38
CA ASN A 808 -26.89 20.72 -20.80
C ASN A 808 -25.87 21.71 -21.44
N GLN A 809 -25.53 21.45 -22.70
CA GLN A 809 -24.50 22.12 -23.51
C GLN A 809 -23.04 21.92 -23.04
N CYS A 810 -22.75 21.01 -22.11
CA CYS A 810 -21.36 20.60 -21.81
C CYS A 810 -20.85 19.54 -22.81
N ASP A 811 -19.54 19.32 -22.87
CA ASP A 811 -18.95 18.37 -23.81
C ASP A 811 -19.22 16.92 -23.40
N SER A 812 -19.39 16.01 -24.38
CA SER A 812 -19.71 14.60 -24.10
C SER A 812 -18.56 13.80 -23.48
N ASN A 813 -17.34 14.31 -23.63
CA ASN A 813 -16.10 13.84 -23.00
C ASN A 813 -15.64 14.78 -21.86
N SER A 814 -16.52 15.61 -21.30
CA SER A 814 -16.18 16.46 -20.16
C SER A 814 -15.76 15.64 -18.95
N LEU A 815 -14.92 16.22 -18.08
CA LEU A 815 -14.37 15.52 -16.92
C LEU A 815 -15.46 14.86 -16.05
N LEU A 816 -16.56 15.57 -15.78
CA LEU A 816 -17.63 15.05 -14.92
C LEU A 816 -18.50 13.98 -15.61
N ASN A 817 -18.69 14.08 -16.94
CA ASN A 817 -19.31 13.01 -17.73
C ASN A 817 -18.43 11.75 -17.72
N GLU A 818 -17.11 11.88 -17.85
CA GLU A 818 -16.18 10.75 -17.79
C GLU A 818 -16.11 10.11 -16.40
N ILE A 819 -16.10 10.90 -15.31
CA ILE A 819 -16.19 10.36 -13.94
C ILE A 819 -17.52 9.62 -13.74
N ALA A 820 -18.63 10.16 -14.24
CA ALA A 820 -19.92 9.47 -14.19
C ALA A 820 -19.87 8.11 -14.93
N LYS A 821 -19.29 8.05 -16.14
CA LYS A 821 -19.07 6.78 -16.87
C LYS A 821 -18.24 5.79 -16.06
N GLN A 822 -17.17 6.23 -15.39
CA GLN A 822 -16.36 5.36 -14.53
C GLN A 822 -17.15 4.80 -13.34
N SER A 823 -18.08 5.58 -12.76
CA SER A 823 -18.91 5.12 -11.63
C SER A 823 -19.95 4.05 -12.01
N LEU A 824 -20.26 3.88 -13.31
CA LEU A 824 -21.09 2.79 -13.82
C LEU A 824 -20.33 1.44 -13.92
N SER A 825 -19.02 1.41 -13.65
CA SER A 825 -18.18 0.21 -13.64
C SER A 825 -17.27 0.16 -12.39
N PRO A 826 -17.87 0.13 -11.17
CA PRO A 826 -17.14 0.27 -9.91
C PRO A 826 -16.11 -0.83 -9.66
N GLU A 827 -16.34 -2.04 -10.19
CA GLU A 827 -15.43 -3.20 -10.06
C GLU A 827 -14.03 -2.99 -10.70
N THR A 828 -13.92 -2.08 -11.67
CA THR A 828 -12.65 -1.82 -12.38
C THR A 828 -12.14 -0.40 -12.16
N SER A 829 -13.04 0.58 -12.04
CA SER A 829 -12.67 1.98 -11.76
C SER A 829 -12.37 2.23 -10.28
N TYR A 830 -12.91 1.40 -9.39
CA TYR A 830 -12.96 1.63 -7.94
C TYR A 830 -13.61 2.97 -7.54
N ILE A 831 -14.50 3.52 -8.39
CA ILE A 831 -15.27 4.74 -8.11
C ILE A 831 -16.72 4.33 -7.84
N ALA A 832 -17.24 4.64 -6.64
CA ALA A 832 -18.55 4.15 -6.19
C ALA A 832 -19.74 5.02 -6.63
N LYS A 833 -19.52 6.33 -6.83
CA LYS A 833 -20.55 7.32 -7.17
C LYS A 833 -19.96 8.31 -8.20
N PRO A 834 -20.76 9.13 -8.92
CA PRO A 834 -20.25 10.24 -9.73
C PRO A 834 -19.42 11.25 -8.91
N ALA A 835 -19.00 12.40 -9.46
CA ALA A 835 -18.39 13.46 -8.64
C ALA A 835 -19.40 14.57 -8.27
N ALA A 836 -19.40 15.00 -7.02
CA ALA A 836 -20.06 16.23 -6.59
C ALA A 836 -19.40 17.43 -7.29
N SER A 837 -20.23 18.37 -7.76
CA SER A 837 -19.82 19.42 -8.69
C SER A 837 -20.29 20.79 -8.25
N TRP A 838 -19.37 21.54 -7.65
CA TRP A 838 -19.58 22.96 -7.33
C TRP A 838 -19.88 23.78 -8.59
N LEU A 839 -19.32 23.40 -9.74
CA LEU A 839 -19.49 24.10 -11.00
C LEU A 839 -20.89 23.91 -11.58
N ASP A 840 -21.41 22.68 -11.56
CA ASP A 840 -22.78 22.41 -12.05
C ASP A 840 -23.82 23.03 -11.11
N ASP A 841 -23.64 22.89 -9.79
CA ASP A 841 -24.54 23.50 -8.81
C ASP A 841 -24.50 25.04 -8.85
N PHE A 842 -23.33 25.66 -9.11
CA PHE A 842 -23.21 27.11 -9.33
C PHE A 842 -23.92 27.57 -10.62
N LEU A 843 -23.78 26.84 -11.72
CA LEU A 843 -24.45 27.15 -12.98
C LEU A 843 -25.97 26.98 -12.88
N ILE A 844 -26.45 25.99 -12.10
CA ILE A 844 -27.88 25.82 -11.79
C ILE A 844 -28.37 26.96 -10.89
N TRP A 845 -27.63 27.32 -9.84
CA TRP A 845 -27.97 28.41 -8.91
C TRP A 845 -28.09 29.78 -9.60
N MET A 846 -27.32 30.02 -10.67
CA MET A 846 -27.45 31.21 -11.52
C MET A 846 -28.50 31.10 -12.64
N SER A 847 -29.14 29.95 -12.84
CA SER A 847 -30.13 29.80 -13.91
C SER A 847 -31.42 30.56 -13.58
N PRO A 848 -32.01 31.33 -14.53
CA PRO A 848 -33.32 31.95 -14.32
C PRO A 848 -34.47 30.93 -14.25
N GLU A 849 -34.19 29.65 -14.49
CA GLU A 849 -35.13 28.52 -14.30
C GLU A 849 -35.13 28.00 -12.85
N ALA A 850 -34.09 28.32 -12.06
CA ALA A 850 -34.04 28.04 -10.62
C ALA A 850 -34.79 29.13 -9.85
N PHE A 851 -36.12 29.06 -9.88
CA PHE A 851 -37.00 29.93 -9.11
C PHE A 851 -36.56 29.97 -7.63
N GLY A 852 -36.39 31.17 -7.07
CA GLY A 852 -36.02 31.39 -5.65
C GLY A 852 -34.53 31.70 -5.38
N CYS A 853 -33.58 31.26 -6.22
CA CYS A 853 -32.17 31.17 -5.79
C CYS A 853 -31.31 32.45 -5.79
N CYS A 854 -31.51 33.41 -6.70
CA CYS A 854 -30.52 34.49 -6.93
C CYS A 854 -31.16 35.87 -7.13
N ARG A 855 -31.27 36.67 -6.06
CA ARG A 855 -31.91 38.00 -6.04
C ARG A 855 -30.97 39.09 -5.47
N LYS A 856 -31.09 40.35 -5.95
CA LYS A 856 -30.19 41.47 -5.60
C LYS A 856 -30.97 42.70 -5.09
N PHE A 857 -30.51 43.35 -4.01
CA PHE A 857 -31.05 44.65 -3.59
C PHE A 857 -30.72 45.77 -4.58
N VAL A 858 -31.63 46.74 -4.70
CA VAL A 858 -31.47 47.97 -5.51
C VAL A 858 -30.18 48.75 -5.16
N ASN A 859 -29.68 48.64 -3.92
CA ASN A 859 -28.46 49.28 -3.43
C ASN A 859 -27.15 48.50 -3.70
N GLY A 860 -27.19 47.32 -4.31
CA GLY A 860 -25.99 46.59 -4.73
C GLY A 860 -25.50 45.46 -3.81
N SER A 861 -25.99 45.37 -2.57
CA SER A 861 -25.62 44.34 -1.60
C SER A 861 -26.37 43.00 -1.75
N TYR A 862 -25.81 41.93 -1.18
CA TYR A 862 -26.42 40.60 -1.07
C TYR A 862 -27.74 40.63 -0.29
N CYS A 863 -28.70 39.77 -0.66
CA CYS A 863 -30.07 39.74 -0.15
C CYS A 863 -30.56 38.31 0.10
N PRO A 864 -30.96 37.96 1.33
CA PRO A 864 -31.95 36.92 1.61
C PRO A 864 -33.37 37.54 1.64
N PRO A 865 -34.40 36.79 1.23
CA PRO A 865 -34.91 36.80 -0.12
C PRO A 865 -35.94 37.92 -0.36
N ASP A 866 -35.70 38.81 -1.33
CA ASP A 866 -36.78 39.45 -2.11
C ASP A 866 -36.29 40.04 -3.45
N ASP A 867 -37.22 40.28 -4.38
CA ASP A 867 -37.04 40.29 -5.85
C ASP A 867 -35.86 41.08 -6.47
N GLN A 868 -34.98 40.36 -7.19
CA GLN A 868 -34.74 40.52 -8.65
C GLN A 868 -33.66 39.55 -9.17
N CYS A 869 -34.06 38.54 -9.96
CA CYS A 869 -33.15 37.67 -10.74
C CYS A 869 -32.93 38.24 -12.16
N PHE A 870 -31.80 37.93 -12.81
CA PHE A 870 -31.55 38.30 -14.21
C PHE A 870 -32.51 37.62 -15.20
N LEU A 871 -32.75 38.24 -16.36
CA LEU A 871 -33.48 37.59 -17.44
C LEU A 871 -32.55 36.68 -18.25
N ARG A 872 -33.12 35.68 -18.94
CA ARG A 872 -32.38 34.74 -19.82
C ARG A 872 -31.60 35.43 -20.96
N SER A 873 -31.85 36.71 -21.23
CA SER A 873 -31.09 37.57 -22.14
C SER A 873 -29.65 37.84 -21.68
N ASP A 874 -29.38 37.75 -20.37
CA ASP A 874 -28.16 38.27 -19.75
C ASP A 874 -27.05 37.20 -19.61
N LEU A 875 -27.32 35.99 -20.13
CA LEU A 875 -26.41 34.84 -20.20
C LEU A 875 -26.08 34.52 -21.66
N HIS A 876 -24.81 34.61 -22.04
CA HIS A 876 -24.38 34.20 -23.39
C HIS A 876 -24.46 32.68 -23.52
N ASN A 877 -25.35 32.18 -24.39
CA ASN A 877 -25.64 30.75 -24.61
C ASN A 877 -26.00 29.98 -23.31
N GLY A 878 -26.55 30.64 -22.29
CA GLY A 878 -26.81 29.99 -21.00
C GLY A 878 -25.55 29.70 -20.17
N ARG A 879 -24.49 30.50 -20.36
CA ARG A 879 -23.30 30.56 -19.51
C ARG A 879 -23.07 32.00 -19.03
N PRO A 880 -22.50 32.18 -17.82
CA PRO A 880 -22.09 33.50 -17.34
C PRO A 880 -20.91 34.05 -18.15
N SER A 881 -20.83 35.38 -18.26
CA SER A 881 -19.60 36.06 -18.68
C SER A 881 -18.51 35.96 -17.60
N THR A 882 -17.26 36.19 -18.00
CA THR A 882 -16.08 36.22 -17.11
C THR A 882 -16.27 37.09 -15.87
N THR A 883 -16.89 38.26 -16.03
CA THR A 883 -17.13 39.23 -14.94
C THR A 883 -18.25 38.76 -14.02
N GLN A 884 -19.37 38.26 -14.55
CA GLN A 884 -20.44 37.65 -13.75
C GLN A 884 -19.93 36.45 -12.95
N PHE A 885 -19.13 35.56 -13.57
CA PHE A 885 -18.54 34.40 -12.90
C PHE A 885 -17.68 34.83 -11.70
N LYS A 886 -16.83 35.86 -11.87
CA LYS A 886 -16.01 36.43 -10.78
C LYS A 886 -16.83 37.04 -9.65
N GLU A 887 -17.85 37.83 -9.97
CA GLU A 887 -18.68 38.53 -8.97
C GLU A 887 -19.53 37.55 -8.14
N LYS A 888 -20.07 36.51 -8.78
CA LYS A 888 -21.10 35.65 -8.17
C LYS A 888 -20.58 34.39 -7.50
N LEU A 889 -19.39 33.88 -7.88
CA LEU A 889 -18.84 32.67 -7.25
C LEU A 889 -18.65 32.81 -5.72
N PRO A 890 -18.12 33.93 -5.17
CA PRO A 890 -18.03 34.10 -3.72
C PRO A 890 -19.40 34.13 -3.03
N TRP A 891 -20.44 34.65 -3.70
CA TRP A 891 -21.79 34.73 -3.14
C TRP A 891 -22.44 33.34 -3.05
N PHE A 892 -22.23 32.50 -4.07
CA PHE A 892 -22.66 31.10 -4.05
C PHE A 892 -21.99 30.31 -2.90
N LEU A 893 -20.70 30.54 -2.65
CA LEU A 893 -19.96 29.86 -1.59
C LEU A 893 -20.36 30.30 -0.17
N ASP A 894 -20.99 31.47 -0.02
CA ASP A 894 -21.59 31.92 1.26
C ASP A 894 -23.11 31.65 1.36
N ALA A 895 -23.76 31.26 0.26
CA ALA A 895 -25.17 30.92 0.23
C ALA A 895 -25.46 29.57 0.90
N LEU A 896 -26.39 29.58 1.87
CA LEU A 896 -26.94 28.38 2.49
C LEU A 896 -28.08 27.81 1.62
N PRO A 897 -28.23 26.47 1.54
CA PRO A 897 -29.42 25.86 0.95
C PRO A 897 -30.66 26.10 1.83
N SER A 898 -31.81 26.28 1.20
CA SER A 898 -33.13 26.44 1.84
C SER A 898 -34.21 25.66 1.08
N SER A 899 -35.41 25.60 1.65
CA SER A 899 -36.63 25.08 1.00
C SER A 899 -36.94 25.79 -0.32
N ASP A 900 -36.82 27.13 -0.35
CA ASP A 900 -36.96 27.95 -1.57
C ASP A 900 -35.81 27.79 -2.57
N CYS A 901 -34.61 27.41 -2.12
CA CYS A 901 -33.44 27.21 -2.98
C CYS A 901 -32.54 26.08 -2.45
N SER A 902 -32.73 24.87 -2.98
CA SER A 902 -31.96 23.68 -2.60
C SER A 902 -30.48 23.68 -3.06
N LYS A 903 -29.99 24.80 -3.62
CA LYS A 903 -28.62 24.98 -4.13
C LYS A 903 -27.89 26.08 -3.38
N GLY A 904 -26.87 25.70 -2.63
CA GLY A 904 -25.94 26.62 -1.95
C GLY A 904 -24.55 26.00 -1.87
N GLY A 905 -23.51 26.84 -1.91
CA GLY A 905 -22.12 26.41 -1.85
C GLY A 905 -21.55 26.33 -0.42
N LYS A 906 -22.21 26.94 0.56
CA LYS A 906 -21.77 26.96 1.95
C LYS A 906 -21.88 25.57 2.58
N GLY A 907 -20.87 25.19 3.36
CA GLY A 907 -20.73 23.84 3.92
C GLY A 907 -20.23 22.81 2.90
N ALA A 908 -20.88 22.68 1.75
CA ALA A 908 -20.55 21.66 0.75
C ALA A 908 -19.27 21.96 -0.05
N TYR A 909 -19.05 23.21 -0.46
CA TYR A 909 -18.00 23.59 -1.43
C TYR A 909 -17.05 24.69 -0.94
N SER A 910 -17.28 25.26 0.25
CA SER A 910 -16.47 26.36 0.82
C SER A 910 -14.96 26.06 0.91
N THR A 911 -14.56 24.80 1.08
CA THR A 911 -13.16 24.35 1.11
C THR A 911 -12.72 23.61 -0.16
N SER A 912 -13.56 23.57 -1.19
CA SER A 912 -13.28 22.89 -2.47
C SER A 912 -12.61 23.80 -3.51
N LEU A 913 -12.35 25.07 -3.17
CA LEU A 913 -11.81 26.09 -4.07
C LEU A 913 -10.80 26.99 -3.37
N ASP A 914 -9.65 27.19 -4.02
CA ASP A 914 -8.68 28.20 -3.65
C ASP A 914 -8.90 29.48 -4.47
N LEU A 915 -9.38 30.52 -3.80
CA LEU A 915 -9.63 31.85 -4.36
C LEU A 915 -8.51 32.86 -4.05
N ASN A 916 -7.38 32.42 -3.48
CA ASN A 916 -6.23 33.29 -3.27
C ASN A 916 -5.68 33.77 -4.63
N GLY A 917 -5.46 35.09 -4.79
CA GLY A 917 -4.99 35.66 -6.07
C GLY A 917 -6.00 35.59 -7.23
N TYR A 918 -7.30 35.42 -6.96
CA TYR A 918 -8.37 35.28 -7.97
C TYR A 918 -8.64 36.54 -8.84
N GLU A 919 -7.84 37.60 -8.71
CA GLU A 919 -7.94 38.82 -9.52
C GLU A 919 -7.88 38.53 -11.04
N ASN A 920 -7.00 37.61 -11.43
CA ASN A 920 -6.82 37.22 -12.84
C ASN A 920 -7.95 36.31 -13.39
N GLY A 921 -8.82 35.74 -12.54
CA GLY A 921 -9.89 34.81 -12.97
C GLY A 921 -9.45 33.36 -13.20
N ILE A 922 -8.21 33.04 -12.81
CA ILE A 922 -7.70 31.69 -12.70
C ILE A 922 -7.96 31.23 -11.26
N ILE A 923 -8.51 30.04 -11.09
CA ILE A 923 -8.65 29.40 -9.77
C ILE A 923 -7.39 28.55 -9.55
N GLN A 924 -6.68 28.77 -8.45
CA GLN A 924 -5.37 28.13 -8.21
C GLN A 924 -5.51 26.62 -8.02
N ALA A 925 -6.48 26.21 -7.20
CA ALA A 925 -6.86 24.81 -7.01
C ALA A 925 -8.38 24.69 -6.94
N SER A 926 -8.94 23.66 -7.57
CA SER A 926 -10.31 23.21 -7.31
C SER A 926 -10.35 21.71 -7.12
N ALA A 927 -11.32 21.21 -6.34
CA ALA A 927 -11.53 19.79 -6.13
C ALA A 927 -12.96 19.35 -6.44
N PHE A 928 -13.07 18.18 -7.08
CA PHE A 928 -14.32 17.48 -7.33
C PHE A 928 -14.33 16.18 -6.51
N ARG A 929 -15.22 16.10 -5.52
CA ARG A 929 -15.28 14.99 -4.54
C ARG A 929 -16.15 13.83 -5.07
N THR A 930 -15.63 12.62 -4.96
CA THR A 930 -16.36 11.36 -5.07
C THR A 930 -15.90 10.41 -3.93
N TYR A 931 -16.27 9.14 -3.99
CA TYR A 931 -15.87 8.09 -3.05
C TYR A 931 -15.33 6.89 -3.80
N HIS A 932 -14.33 6.25 -3.23
CA HIS A 932 -13.94 4.91 -3.66
C HIS A 932 -15.01 3.87 -3.30
N THR A 933 -14.98 2.72 -3.97
CA THR A 933 -15.67 1.50 -3.49
C THR A 933 -15.09 1.05 -2.14
N PRO A 934 -15.80 0.21 -1.36
CA PRO A 934 -15.23 -0.39 -0.15
C PRO A 934 -13.89 -1.11 -0.46
N LEU A 935 -12.82 -0.70 0.21
CA LEU A 935 -11.45 -1.20 -0.01
C LEU A 935 -11.07 -2.14 1.13
N ASN A 936 -11.33 -3.44 0.93
CA ASN A 936 -11.21 -4.43 2.00
C ASN A 936 -9.84 -5.13 2.00
N LYS A 937 -9.15 -5.22 0.86
CA LYS A 937 -7.81 -5.80 0.75
C LYS A 937 -6.80 -4.75 0.32
N GLN A 938 -5.53 -4.97 0.68
CA GLN A 938 -4.42 -4.14 0.23
C GLN A 938 -4.28 -4.04 -1.29
N SER A 939 -4.60 -5.12 -2.02
CA SER A 939 -4.71 -5.08 -3.47
C SER A 939 -5.64 -3.99 -3.96
N ASP A 940 -6.73 -3.75 -3.23
CA ASP A 940 -7.81 -2.86 -3.64
C ASP A 940 -7.38 -1.40 -3.41
N TYR A 941 -6.65 -1.11 -2.34
CA TYR A 941 -5.98 0.19 -2.14
C TYR A 941 -4.93 0.50 -3.23
N VAL A 942 -4.12 -0.48 -3.64
CA VAL A 942 -3.11 -0.27 -4.69
C VAL A 942 -3.76 -0.14 -6.07
N ASN A 943 -4.76 -0.97 -6.38
CA ASN A 943 -5.46 -0.98 -7.66
C ASN A 943 -6.35 0.25 -7.83
N SER A 944 -7.08 0.68 -6.79
CA SER A 944 -7.93 1.88 -6.84
C SER A 944 -7.13 3.15 -7.07
N MET A 945 -5.97 3.28 -6.41
CA MET A 945 -5.03 4.37 -6.68
C MET A 945 -4.48 4.31 -8.11
N LYS A 946 -4.11 3.11 -8.59
CA LYS A 946 -3.62 2.95 -9.97
C LYS A 946 -4.70 3.36 -10.97
N ALA A 947 -5.92 2.85 -10.83
CA ALA A 947 -7.05 3.17 -11.71
C ALA A 947 -7.35 4.68 -11.73
N ALA A 948 -7.42 5.33 -10.55
CA ALA A 948 -7.63 6.76 -10.46
C ALA A 948 -6.49 7.59 -11.07
N ARG A 949 -5.23 7.19 -10.89
CA ARG A 949 -4.06 7.86 -11.48
C ARG A 949 -3.98 7.68 -12.98
N ASP A 950 -4.24 6.47 -13.49
CA ASP A 950 -4.28 6.17 -14.92
C ASP A 950 -5.40 7.00 -15.59
N PHE A 951 -6.61 6.98 -15.02
CA PHE A 951 -7.74 7.83 -15.45
C PHE A 951 -7.40 9.32 -15.45
N SER A 952 -6.92 9.86 -14.32
CA SER A 952 -6.54 11.28 -14.21
C SER A 952 -5.42 11.67 -15.18
N SER A 953 -4.47 10.78 -15.47
CA SER A 953 -3.39 11.05 -16.42
C SER A 953 -3.86 11.04 -17.87
N LYS A 954 -4.88 10.24 -18.20
CA LYS A 954 -5.55 10.25 -19.50
C LYS A 954 -6.35 11.54 -19.68
N MET A 955 -7.24 11.86 -18.73
CA MET A 955 -8.07 13.07 -18.76
C MET A 955 -7.22 14.35 -18.82
N SER A 956 -6.12 14.40 -18.06
CA SER A 956 -5.16 15.51 -18.08
C SER A 956 -4.58 15.77 -19.48
N LYS A 957 -4.29 14.72 -20.25
CA LYS A 957 -3.78 14.82 -21.62
C LYS A 957 -4.87 15.17 -22.63
N GLU A 958 -6.03 14.52 -22.55
CA GLU A 958 -7.13 14.71 -23.50
C GLU A 958 -7.78 16.09 -23.40
N LEU A 959 -7.93 16.62 -22.17
CA LEU A 959 -8.54 17.92 -21.93
C LEU A 959 -7.53 19.08 -21.83
N GLN A 960 -6.22 18.78 -21.92
CA GLN A 960 -5.12 19.74 -21.76
C GLN A 960 -5.15 20.50 -20.41
N MET A 961 -5.55 19.82 -19.33
CA MET A 961 -5.62 20.40 -17.97
C MET A 961 -4.67 19.68 -17.03
N GLN A 962 -4.00 20.41 -16.13
CA GLN A 962 -3.20 19.79 -15.06
C GLN A 962 -4.13 19.30 -13.94
N MET A 963 -4.28 17.99 -13.81
CA MET A 963 -5.09 17.38 -12.76
C MET A 963 -4.43 16.14 -12.16
N PHE A 964 -4.76 15.86 -10.90
CA PHE A 964 -4.32 14.67 -10.17
C PHE A 964 -5.43 14.16 -9.23
N PRO A 965 -5.46 12.85 -8.91
CA PRO A 965 -6.36 12.29 -7.92
C PRO A 965 -5.69 12.30 -6.53
N TYR A 966 -6.46 12.68 -5.51
CA TYR A 966 -6.03 12.69 -4.12
C TYR A 966 -7.00 11.88 -3.25
N SER A 967 -6.46 10.99 -2.43
CA SER A 967 -7.16 10.38 -1.29
C SER A 967 -6.15 10.16 -0.16
N VAL A 968 -6.63 10.17 1.09
CA VAL A 968 -5.80 10.18 2.31
C VAL A 968 -4.78 9.04 2.36
N PHE A 969 -5.12 7.86 1.83
CA PHE A 969 -4.24 6.69 1.86
C PHE A 969 -3.17 6.67 0.75
N TYR A 970 -3.25 7.54 -0.27
CA TYR A 970 -2.37 7.43 -1.46
C TYR A 970 -0.88 7.52 -1.10
N ILE A 971 -0.56 8.34 -0.11
CA ILE A 971 0.80 8.56 0.37
C ILE A 971 1.45 7.27 0.94
N PHE A 972 0.67 6.38 1.56
CA PHE A 972 1.17 5.15 2.15
C PHE A 972 1.27 3.99 1.15
N PHE A 973 0.34 3.92 0.19
CA PHE A 973 0.26 2.78 -0.75
C PHE A 973 1.03 2.99 -2.07
N GLU A 974 1.47 4.21 -2.39
CA GLU A 974 2.27 4.51 -3.60
C GLU A 974 3.53 3.62 -3.71
N GLN A 975 4.17 3.31 -2.57
CA GLN A 975 5.37 2.47 -2.51
C GLN A 975 5.20 1.09 -3.16
N TYR A 976 3.99 0.53 -3.14
CA TYR A 976 3.71 -0.81 -3.67
C TYR A 976 3.63 -0.84 -5.20
N LEU A 977 3.42 0.29 -5.87
CA LEU A 977 3.48 0.38 -7.34
C LEU A 977 4.91 0.12 -7.86
N GLY A 978 5.93 0.49 -7.09
CA GLY A 978 7.36 0.35 -7.44
C GLY A 978 8.11 -0.75 -6.70
N VAL A 979 7.48 -1.47 -5.76
CA VAL A 979 8.16 -2.34 -4.79
C VAL A 979 9.00 -3.45 -5.45
N TRP A 980 8.50 -4.08 -6.51
CA TRP A 980 9.24 -5.12 -7.24
C TRP A 980 10.53 -4.60 -7.90
N LYS A 981 10.48 -3.42 -8.51
CA LYS A 981 11.66 -2.76 -9.09
C LYS A 981 12.69 -2.45 -8.01
N THR A 982 12.24 -1.95 -6.87
CA THR A 982 13.08 -1.65 -5.70
C THR A 982 13.71 -2.92 -5.12
N ALA A 983 12.94 -4.00 -4.95
CA ALA A 983 13.43 -5.29 -4.43
C ALA A 983 14.53 -5.88 -5.32
N ILE A 984 14.27 -6.00 -6.63
CA ILE A 984 15.22 -6.55 -7.61
C ILE A 984 16.49 -5.69 -7.65
N MET A 985 16.36 -4.36 -7.70
CA MET A 985 17.50 -3.45 -7.71
C MET A 985 18.39 -3.64 -6.46
N ASN A 986 17.82 -3.65 -5.25
CA ASN A 986 18.61 -3.83 -4.03
C ASN A 986 19.32 -5.19 -3.98
N ILE A 987 18.63 -6.27 -4.34
CA ILE A 987 19.21 -7.63 -4.36
C ILE A 987 20.36 -7.69 -5.37
N CYS A 988 20.17 -7.18 -6.59
CA CYS A 988 21.20 -7.20 -7.64
C CYS A 988 22.44 -6.37 -7.26
N VAL A 989 22.27 -5.15 -6.74
CA VAL A 989 23.42 -4.30 -6.36
C VAL A 989 24.12 -4.89 -5.12
N CYS A 990 23.38 -5.42 -4.14
CA CYS A 990 23.96 -6.12 -2.98
C CYS A 990 24.82 -7.33 -3.40
N LEU A 991 24.28 -8.25 -4.21
CA LEU A 991 25.02 -9.41 -4.73
C LEU A 991 26.25 -8.98 -5.56
N GLY A 992 26.12 -7.92 -6.36
CA GLY A 992 27.24 -7.33 -7.11
C GLY A 992 28.34 -6.78 -6.21
N THR A 993 27.98 -6.08 -5.13
CA THR A 993 28.92 -5.57 -4.12
C THR A 993 29.67 -6.70 -3.42
N VAL A 994 28.95 -7.73 -2.94
CA VAL A 994 29.56 -8.92 -2.32
C VAL A 994 30.51 -9.64 -3.28
N PHE A 995 30.14 -9.77 -4.56
CA PHE A 995 31.01 -10.34 -5.59
C PHE A 995 32.31 -9.55 -5.76
N VAL A 996 32.25 -8.21 -5.83
CA VAL A 996 33.44 -7.35 -5.95
C VAL A 996 34.36 -7.52 -4.74
N VAL A 997 33.83 -7.50 -3.51
CA VAL A 997 34.61 -7.70 -2.29
C VAL A 997 35.28 -9.08 -2.28
N CYS A 998 34.51 -10.14 -2.58
CA CYS A 998 35.04 -11.50 -2.71
C CYS A 998 36.13 -11.62 -3.76
N PHE A 999 35.98 -10.94 -4.91
CA PHE A 999 36.94 -10.97 -6.01
C PHE A 999 38.26 -10.28 -5.65
N VAL A 1000 38.19 -9.08 -5.06
CA VAL A 1000 39.36 -8.30 -4.64
C VAL A 1000 40.16 -9.07 -3.59
N VAL A 1001 39.53 -9.47 -2.48
CA VAL A 1001 40.23 -10.08 -1.34
C VAL A 1001 40.73 -11.49 -1.65
N THR A 1002 39.92 -12.33 -2.31
CA THR A 1002 40.33 -13.71 -2.67
C THR A 1002 41.26 -13.75 -3.88
N SER A 1003 41.29 -12.68 -4.69
CA SER A 1003 42.07 -12.59 -5.94
C SER A 1003 41.87 -13.82 -6.84
N SER A 1004 40.60 -14.28 -6.96
CA SER A 1004 40.20 -15.45 -7.72
C SER A 1004 38.78 -15.30 -8.25
N LEU A 1005 38.65 -15.00 -9.55
CA LEU A 1005 37.35 -14.84 -10.22
C LEU A 1005 36.47 -16.09 -10.07
N TRP A 1006 37.06 -17.29 -10.18
CA TRP A 1006 36.34 -18.56 -10.05
C TRP A 1006 35.74 -18.81 -8.66
N ALA A 1007 36.47 -18.49 -7.59
CA ALA A 1007 35.94 -18.62 -6.23
C ALA A 1007 34.76 -17.66 -6.00
N SER A 1008 34.91 -16.41 -6.46
CA SER A 1008 33.88 -15.36 -6.31
C SER A 1008 32.62 -15.66 -7.11
N ILE A 1009 32.74 -16.23 -8.31
CA ILE A 1009 31.58 -16.70 -9.10
C ILE A 1009 30.85 -17.85 -8.38
N ILE A 1010 31.57 -18.80 -7.78
CA ILE A 1010 30.94 -19.90 -7.02
C ILE A 1010 30.16 -19.35 -5.82
N ILE A 1011 30.77 -18.44 -5.04
CA ILE A 1011 30.08 -17.78 -3.92
C ILE A 1011 28.84 -17.02 -4.41
N LEU A 1012 28.96 -16.22 -5.48
CA LEU A 1012 27.84 -15.46 -6.04
C LEU A 1012 26.67 -16.36 -6.49
N ILE A 1013 26.95 -17.50 -7.13
CA ILE A 1013 25.90 -18.46 -7.54
C ILE A 1013 25.22 -19.07 -6.31
N VAL A 1014 25.98 -19.47 -5.28
CA VAL A 1014 25.41 -20.04 -4.05
C VAL A 1014 24.56 -19.01 -3.29
N LEU A 1015 25.01 -17.76 -3.20
CA LEU A 1015 24.22 -16.66 -2.61
C LEU A 1015 22.95 -16.37 -3.41
N ALA A 1016 23.02 -16.35 -4.74
CA ALA A 1016 21.85 -16.19 -5.59
C ALA A 1016 20.84 -17.34 -5.43
N MET A 1017 21.32 -18.59 -5.32
CA MET A 1017 20.47 -19.74 -4.97
C MET A 1017 19.80 -19.57 -3.61
N ILE A 1018 20.56 -19.21 -2.55
CA ILE A 1018 20.01 -18.96 -1.21
C ILE A 1018 18.90 -17.88 -1.24
N VAL A 1019 19.09 -16.78 -1.99
CA VAL A 1019 18.07 -15.72 -2.11
C VAL A 1019 16.83 -16.20 -2.88
N LEU A 1020 17.00 -16.93 -3.98
CA LEU A 1020 15.88 -17.51 -4.73
C LEU A 1020 15.10 -18.51 -3.87
N ASP A 1021 15.82 -19.33 -3.11
CA ASP A 1021 15.28 -20.36 -2.23
C ASP A 1021 14.60 -19.80 -0.97
N LEU A 1022 15.02 -18.62 -0.49
CA LEU A 1022 14.32 -17.87 0.55
C LEU A 1022 12.94 -17.36 0.07
N MET A 1023 12.79 -17.07 -1.22
CA MET A 1023 11.51 -16.65 -1.82
C MET A 1023 10.54 -17.83 -2.00
N ALA A 1024 10.90 -19.06 -1.64
CA ALA A 1024 10.33 -20.29 -2.19
C ALA A 1024 10.21 -21.46 -1.19
N PRO A 1025 9.23 -22.38 -1.34
CA PRO A 1025 8.75 -23.21 -0.24
C PRO A 1025 9.61 -24.44 0.05
N TYR A 1026 10.01 -24.64 1.31
CA TYR A 1026 10.54 -25.92 1.77
C TYR A 1026 9.49 -26.71 2.56
N ILE A 1027 8.81 -27.64 1.90
CA ILE A 1027 8.49 -28.96 2.48
C ILE A 1027 8.68 -30.02 1.38
N ALA A 1028 9.93 -30.27 0.98
CA ALA A 1028 10.26 -31.38 0.08
C ALA A 1028 10.73 -32.64 0.84
N LEU A 1029 11.29 -32.49 2.05
CA LEU A 1029 11.85 -33.61 2.82
C LEU A 1029 10.82 -34.33 3.70
N VAL A 1030 9.82 -33.63 4.24
CA VAL A 1030 8.70 -34.27 4.96
C VAL A 1030 7.70 -34.89 3.97
N ALA A 1031 7.45 -34.24 2.83
CA ALA A 1031 6.56 -34.74 1.79
C ALA A 1031 7.03 -36.07 1.16
N LEU A 1032 8.35 -36.36 1.18
CA LEU A 1032 8.90 -37.60 0.66
C LEU A 1032 8.83 -38.79 1.65
N LEU A 1033 8.46 -38.54 2.91
CA LEU A 1033 8.38 -39.56 3.97
C LEU A 1033 6.98 -39.73 4.58
N THR A 1034 5.95 -39.03 4.08
CA THR A 1034 4.57 -39.16 4.61
C THR A 1034 3.51 -39.17 3.50
N TYR A 1035 3.28 -40.37 2.95
CA TYR A 1035 2.04 -40.85 2.32
C TYR A 1035 1.03 -39.83 1.74
N VAL A 1036 1.26 -39.43 0.48
CA VAL A 1036 0.39 -39.57 -0.72
C VAL A 1036 -1.10 -39.10 -0.70
N TYR A 1037 -1.84 -39.01 0.41
CA TYR A 1037 -3.31 -38.89 0.41
C TYR A 1037 -3.92 -37.52 0.76
N TRP A 1038 -3.14 -36.43 0.88
CA TRP A 1038 -3.67 -35.08 1.15
C TRP A 1038 -3.42 -34.04 0.04
N PHE A 1039 -3.07 -34.48 -1.17
CA PHE A 1039 -2.43 -33.59 -2.15
C PHE A 1039 -3.31 -32.54 -2.88
N PRO A 1040 -4.65 -32.61 -3.00
CA PRO A 1040 -5.40 -31.62 -3.79
C PRO A 1040 -5.98 -30.42 -3.00
N VAL A 1041 -5.84 -30.34 -1.67
CA VAL A 1041 -6.55 -29.31 -0.84
C VAL A 1041 -5.63 -28.26 -0.19
N TYR A 1042 -4.34 -28.53 0.02
CA TYR A 1042 -3.41 -27.59 0.68
C TYR A 1042 -2.34 -26.98 -0.25
N ALA A 1043 -2.71 -26.67 -1.50
CA ALA A 1043 -1.81 -26.06 -2.49
C ALA A 1043 -1.57 -24.56 -2.27
N LYS A 1044 -0.87 -24.22 -1.18
CA LYS A 1044 0.03 -23.05 -1.04
C LYS A 1044 1.45 -23.65 -0.95
N LEU A 1045 2.53 -23.31 -1.69
CA LEU A 1045 2.90 -22.27 -2.66
C LEU A 1045 3.72 -21.07 -2.10
N GLY A 1046 5.07 -21.16 -2.13
CA GLY A 1046 6.08 -20.15 -1.70
C GLY A 1046 6.56 -20.34 -0.24
N MET A 1047 7.81 -20.06 0.18
CA MET A 1047 8.09 -20.08 1.65
C MET A 1047 7.37 -18.88 2.25
N MET A 1048 7.75 -17.69 1.78
CA MET A 1048 7.06 -16.45 2.09
C MET A 1048 5.54 -16.56 1.79
N ALA A 1049 5.12 -17.08 0.62
CA ALA A 1049 3.69 -17.17 0.30
C ALA A 1049 2.89 -18.35 0.93
N ILE A 1050 3.53 -19.40 1.49
CA ILE A 1050 2.89 -20.37 2.42
C ILE A 1050 2.70 -19.71 3.79
N LEU A 1051 3.74 -19.03 4.26
CA LEU A 1051 3.79 -18.34 5.54
C LEU A 1051 2.94 -17.05 5.57
N GLY A 1052 2.35 -16.65 4.43
CA GLY A 1052 1.54 -15.42 4.31
C GLY A 1052 2.36 -14.12 4.26
N ILE A 1053 3.69 -14.22 4.16
CA ILE A 1053 4.63 -13.09 4.14
C ILE A 1053 4.53 -12.37 2.80
N GLN A 1054 4.20 -11.08 2.85
CA GLN A 1054 4.01 -10.22 1.68
C GLN A 1054 5.30 -9.44 1.34
N LEU A 1055 5.39 -8.93 0.11
CA LEU A 1055 6.55 -8.15 -0.34
C LEU A 1055 6.37 -6.65 -0.01
N ASN A 1056 7.20 -6.14 0.90
CA ASN A 1056 7.16 -4.76 1.40
C ASN A 1056 8.56 -4.27 1.80
N ALA A 1057 8.61 -3.05 2.33
CA ALA A 1057 9.80 -2.40 2.87
C ALA A 1057 10.62 -3.29 3.82
N ILE A 1058 9.94 -3.96 4.77
CA ILE A 1058 10.55 -4.75 5.84
C ILE A 1058 11.11 -6.06 5.26
N SER A 1059 10.33 -6.77 4.44
CA SER A 1059 10.81 -7.99 3.81
C SER A 1059 11.96 -7.74 2.83
N ILE A 1060 12.01 -6.61 2.11
CA ILE A 1060 13.18 -6.20 1.29
C ILE A 1060 14.43 -6.06 2.16
N VAL A 1061 14.35 -5.39 3.30
CA VAL A 1061 15.50 -5.26 4.23
C VAL A 1061 15.93 -6.62 4.77
N ASN A 1062 14.98 -7.45 5.20
CA ASN A 1062 15.29 -8.78 5.74
C ASN A 1062 15.90 -9.71 4.67
N LEU A 1063 15.56 -9.54 3.39
CA LEU A 1063 16.20 -10.23 2.26
C LEU A 1063 17.63 -9.73 1.98
N VAL A 1064 17.90 -8.43 2.11
CA VAL A 1064 19.28 -7.90 2.03
C VAL A 1064 20.12 -8.38 3.21
N MET A 1065 19.57 -8.34 4.43
CA MET A 1065 20.21 -8.87 5.64
C MET A 1065 20.49 -10.38 5.52
N SER A 1066 19.59 -11.11 4.86
CA SER A 1066 19.77 -12.52 4.52
C SER A 1066 20.98 -12.75 3.61
N ILE A 1067 21.27 -11.87 2.65
CA ILE A 1067 22.49 -11.96 1.83
C ILE A 1067 23.74 -11.79 2.70
N GLY A 1068 23.77 -10.79 3.58
CA GLY A 1068 24.90 -10.58 4.51
C GLY A 1068 25.17 -11.82 5.36
N ILE A 1069 24.15 -12.32 6.05
CA ILE A 1069 24.25 -13.54 6.87
C ILE A 1069 24.64 -14.79 6.04
N ALA A 1070 24.18 -14.88 4.79
CA ALA A 1070 24.53 -15.99 3.89
C ALA A 1070 26.01 -15.98 3.46
N VAL A 1071 26.67 -14.81 3.46
CA VAL A 1071 28.10 -14.67 3.13
C VAL A 1071 28.97 -15.41 4.14
N GLU A 1072 28.70 -15.30 5.44
CA GLU A 1072 29.44 -15.98 6.51
C GLU A 1072 29.57 -17.50 6.24
N PHE A 1073 28.43 -18.17 5.98
CA PHE A 1073 28.36 -19.60 5.70
C PHE A 1073 29.22 -20.01 4.49
N CYS A 1074 29.36 -19.13 3.49
CA CYS A 1074 30.01 -19.43 2.22
C CYS A 1074 31.51 -19.05 2.20
N VAL A 1075 31.85 -17.90 2.78
CA VAL A 1075 33.20 -17.31 2.73
C VAL A 1075 34.19 -18.12 3.55
N HIS A 1076 33.86 -18.50 4.79
CA HIS A 1076 34.81 -19.21 5.66
C HIS A 1076 35.23 -20.57 5.07
N ILE A 1077 34.27 -21.33 4.52
CA ILE A 1077 34.53 -22.62 3.86
C ILE A 1077 35.34 -22.43 2.57
N THR A 1078 34.99 -21.44 1.75
CA THR A 1078 35.70 -21.17 0.47
C THR A 1078 37.13 -20.66 0.72
N HIS A 1079 37.34 -19.79 1.70
CA HIS A 1079 38.66 -19.29 2.07
C HIS A 1079 39.55 -20.40 2.65
N ALA A 1080 39.02 -21.28 3.49
CA ALA A 1080 39.73 -22.46 3.98
C ALA A 1080 40.13 -23.43 2.86
N PHE A 1081 39.25 -23.63 1.85
CA PHE A 1081 39.58 -24.40 0.65
C PHE A 1081 40.73 -23.79 -0.15
N MET A 1082 40.85 -22.45 -0.17
CA MET A 1082 41.90 -21.71 -0.87
C MET A 1082 43.25 -21.70 -0.13
N LEU A 1083 43.24 -21.48 1.19
CA LEU A 1083 44.47 -21.23 1.98
C LEU A 1083 45.34 -22.45 2.27
N PHE A 1084 44.85 -23.67 2.06
CA PHE A 1084 45.52 -24.91 2.52
C PHE A 1084 46.98 -25.06 2.04
N PHE A 1085 47.39 -24.43 0.93
CA PHE A 1085 48.78 -24.48 0.45
C PHE A 1085 49.76 -23.58 1.23
N SER A 1086 49.29 -22.53 1.91
CA SER A 1086 50.17 -21.58 2.62
C SER A 1086 50.56 -22.02 4.03
N ILE A 1087 49.69 -22.78 4.71
CA ILE A 1087 49.89 -23.16 6.12
C ILE A 1087 50.94 -24.27 6.27
N VAL A 1088 51.11 -25.13 5.27
CA VAL A 1088 52.11 -26.22 5.28
C VAL A 1088 53.55 -25.67 5.31
N ILE A 1089 53.79 -24.47 4.79
CA ILE A 1089 55.12 -23.83 4.76
C ILE A 1089 55.52 -23.26 6.13
N LEU A 1090 54.58 -23.00 7.05
CA LEU A 1090 54.87 -22.37 8.35
C LEU A 1090 55.22 -23.36 9.48
N LYS A 1091 55.22 -24.68 9.22
CA LYS A 1091 55.65 -25.70 10.17
C LYS A 1091 57.01 -26.29 9.75
N PRO A 1092 58.14 -25.87 10.34
CA PRO A 1092 59.46 -26.39 9.98
C PRO A 1092 59.73 -27.83 10.47
N LEU A 1093 58.80 -28.41 11.25
CA LEU A 1093 58.92 -29.74 11.86
C LEU A 1093 57.93 -30.75 11.26
N MET A 1094 57.79 -30.77 9.92
CA MET A 1094 57.00 -31.80 9.24
C MET A 1094 57.85 -32.47 8.17
N THR A 1095 57.96 -33.79 8.25
CA THR A 1095 58.92 -34.58 7.47
C THR A 1095 58.62 -34.53 5.98
N PHE A 1096 59.69 -34.58 5.17
CA PHE A 1096 59.68 -34.50 3.70
C PHE A 1096 58.70 -35.49 3.01
N PHE A 1097 58.28 -36.54 3.71
CA PHE A 1097 57.36 -37.57 3.25
C PHE A 1097 55.89 -37.12 3.16
N GLU A 1098 55.43 -36.20 4.03
CA GLU A 1098 54.08 -35.61 3.94
C GLU A 1098 53.99 -34.55 2.82
N MET A 1099 55.12 -33.89 2.50
CA MET A 1099 55.17 -32.83 1.48
C MET A 1099 54.77 -33.35 0.08
N GLN A 1100 55.06 -34.61 -0.22
CA GLN A 1100 54.68 -35.27 -1.48
C GLN A 1100 53.15 -35.50 -1.60
N ILE A 1101 52.42 -35.56 -0.48
CA ILE A 1101 50.96 -35.74 -0.42
C ILE A 1101 50.22 -34.40 -0.65
N GLY A 1102 50.93 -33.27 -0.55
CA GLY A 1102 50.40 -31.91 -0.69
C GLY A 1102 49.80 -31.54 -2.06
N ILE A 1103 49.94 -32.39 -3.10
CA ILE A 1103 49.24 -32.25 -4.39
C ILE A 1103 47.81 -32.81 -4.28
N GLY A 1104 47.06 -32.31 -3.29
CA GLY A 1104 45.71 -32.78 -2.99
C GLY A 1104 44.72 -32.51 -4.12
N ASN A 1105 44.08 -33.58 -4.62
CA ASN A 1105 42.89 -33.47 -5.49
C ASN A 1105 41.83 -32.56 -4.86
N ARG A 1106 41.02 -31.87 -5.68
CA ARG A 1106 39.95 -30.94 -5.22
C ARG A 1106 39.10 -31.50 -4.07
N GLU A 1107 38.81 -32.80 -4.15
CA GLU A 1107 38.11 -33.56 -3.13
C GLU A 1107 38.78 -33.59 -1.75
N SER A 1108 40.11 -33.81 -1.66
CA SER A 1108 40.81 -33.80 -0.37
C SER A 1108 40.83 -32.41 0.25
N ARG A 1109 41.00 -31.36 -0.57
CA ARG A 1109 40.91 -29.95 -0.14
C ARG A 1109 39.51 -29.60 0.38
N ALA A 1110 38.45 -30.04 -0.29
CA ALA A 1110 37.07 -29.81 0.16
C ALA A 1110 36.78 -30.54 1.49
N ARG A 1111 37.18 -31.82 1.60
CA ARG A 1111 37.06 -32.60 2.84
C ARG A 1111 37.84 -31.97 4.01
N GLN A 1112 39.01 -31.40 3.74
CA GLN A 1112 39.84 -30.76 4.76
C GLN A 1112 39.33 -29.37 5.17
N ALA A 1113 38.83 -28.56 4.23
CA ALA A 1113 38.16 -27.28 4.57
C ALA A 1113 36.93 -27.50 5.47
N LEU A 1114 36.16 -28.54 5.18
CA LEU A 1114 34.98 -28.91 5.97
C LEU A 1114 35.36 -29.51 7.34
N SER A 1115 36.49 -30.23 7.45
CA SER A 1115 36.96 -30.78 8.73
C SER A 1115 37.57 -29.71 9.66
N THR A 1116 38.17 -28.65 9.10
CA THR A 1116 38.80 -27.57 9.89
C THR A 1116 37.82 -26.47 10.29
N MET A 1117 37.01 -25.96 9.34
CA MET A 1117 36.09 -24.85 9.59
C MET A 1117 34.64 -25.28 9.84
N GLY A 1118 34.19 -26.43 9.33
CA GLY A 1118 32.78 -26.84 9.39
C GLY A 1118 32.21 -26.93 10.81
N ALA A 1119 33.02 -27.37 11.78
CA ALA A 1119 32.61 -27.41 13.19
C ALA A 1119 32.45 -26.00 13.79
N SER A 1120 33.34 -25.06 13.44
CA SER A 1120 33.26 -23.66 13.88
C SER A 1120 32.10 -22.91 13.22
N VAL A 1121 31.83 -23.15 11.94
CA VAL A 1121 30.68 -22.58 11.22
C VAL A 1121 29.36 -23.13 11.79
N PHE A 1122 29.27 -24.43 12.05
CA PHE A 1122 28.06 -25.01 12.64
C PHE A 1122 27.78 -24.50 14.06
N SER A 1123 28.79 -24.53 14.94
CA SER A 1123 28.61 -24.09 16.34
C SER A 1123 28.53 -22.58 16.49
N GLY A 1124 29.31 -21.82 15.72
CA GLY A 1124 29.44 -20.37 15.84
C GLY A 1124 28.37 -19.58 15.07
N ILE A 1125 27.87 -20.10 13.93
CA ILE A 1125 26.89 -19.40 13.09
C ILE A 1125 25.52 -20.11 13.11
N THR A 1126 25.47 -21.43 12.91
CA THR A 1126 24.16 -22.13 12.77
C THR A 1126 23.40 -22.18 14.09
N LEU A 1127 24.02 -22.71 15.15
CA LEU A 1127 23.34 -22.94 16.42
C LEU A 1127 23.08 -21.65 17.20
N THR A 1128 24.00 -20.69 17.17
CA THR A 1128 23.84 -19.37 17.82
C THR A 1128 22.63 -18.61 17.27
N LYS A 1129 22.53 -18.52 15.94
CA LYS A 1129 21.40 -17.86 15.27
C LYS A 1129 20.10 -18.64 15.45
N LEU A 1130 20.13 -19.98 15.41
CA LEU A 1130 18.95 -20.81 15.67
C LEU A 1130 18.39 -20.56 17.08
N VAL A 1131 19.24 -20.54 18.11
CA VAL A 1131 18.83 -20.32 19.51
C VAL A 1131 18.22 -18.93 19.70
N GLY A 1132 18.84 -17.88 19.16
CA GLY A 1132 18.31 -16.52 19.24
C GLY A 1132 16.97 -16.35 18.53
N VAL A 1133 16.84 -16.90 17.32
CA VAL A 1133 15.63 -16.82 16.52
C VAL A 1133 14.47 -17.58 17.17
N ILE A 1134 14.69 -18.76 17.76
CA ILE A 1134 13.61 -19.55 18.40
C ILE A 1134 12.86 -18.73 19.47
N VAL A 1135 13.54 -17.88 20.24
CA VAL A 1135 12.90 -17.04 21.26
C VAL A 1135 11.92 -16.02 20.65
N LEU A 1136 12.17 -15.53 19.43
CA LEU A 1136 11.28 -14.60 18.72
C LEU A 1136 9.91 -15.22 18.37
N ARG A 1137 9.75 -16.55 18.43
CA ARG A 1137 8.44 -17.21 18.29
C ARG A 1137 7.44 -16.77 19.36
N PHE A 1138 7.93 -16.30 20.52
CA PHE A 1138 7.12 -15.85 21.65
C PHE A 1138 6.91 -14.33 21.68
N ALA A 1139 7.30 -13.61 20.62
CA ALA A 1139 6.93 -12.20 20.44
C ALA A 1139 5.39 -12.07 20.38
N LYS A 1140 4.88 -10.94 20.89
CA LYS A 1140 3.46 -10.61 20.85
C LYS A 1140 3.04 -10.05 19.48
N SER A 1141 3.93 -9.30 18.83
CA SER A 1141 3.67 -8.77 17.49
C SER A 1141 3.63 -9.85 16.42
N GLU A 1142 2.62 -9.74 15.56
CA GLU A 1142 2.56 -10.56 14.36
C GLU A 1142 3.65 -10.16 13.35
N VAL A 1143 4.08 -8.90 13.32
CA VAL A 1143 5.22 -8.45 12.50
C VAL A 1143 6.50 -9.19 12.90
N PHE A 1144 6.81 -9.27 14.19
CA PHE A 1144 7.99 -10.01 14.67
C PHE A 1144 7.87 -11.52 14.44
N VAL A 1145 6.68 -12.12 14.61
CA VAL A 1145 6.49 -13.55 14.36
C VAL A 1145 6.57 -13.90 12.87
N VAL A 1146 5.98 -13.09 11.98
CA VAL A 1146 5.86 -13.38 10.54
C VAL A 1146 7.08 -12.90 9.76
N TYR A 1147 7.48 -11.63 9.91
CA TYR A 1147 8.56 -11.05 9.09
C TYR A 1147 9.97 -11.25 9.65
N TYR A 1148 10.12 -11.51 10.96
CA TYR A 1148 11.43 -11.72 11.56
C TYR A 1148 11.67 -13.18 11.94
N PHE A 1149 10.86 -13.78 12.82
CA PHE A 1149 11.05 -15.16 13.27
C PHE A 1149 11.00 -16.17 12.11
N GLN A 1150 9.93 -16.18 11.31
CA GLN A 1150 9.79 -17.16 10.22
C GLN A 1150 10.84 -16.95 9.11
N MET A 1151 11.12 -15.71 8.71
CA MET A 1151 12.14 -15.40 7.70
C MET A 1151 13.55 -15.79 8.17
N TYR A 1152 13.95 -15.43 9.39
CA TYR A 1152 15.28 -15.75 9.91
C TYR A 1152 15.44 -17.23 10.22
N LEU A 1153 14.37 -17.95 10.63
CA LEU A 1153 14.42 -19.40 10.79
C LEU A 1153 14.67 -20.09 9.44
N ALA A 1154 13.98 -19.65 8.39
CA ALA A 1154 14.21 -20.14 7.03
C ALA A 1154 15.65 -19.86 6.56
N LEU A 1155 16.16 -18.65 6.79
CA LEU A 1155 17.54 -18.25 6.49
C LEU A 1155 18.58 -19.13 7.17
N VAL A 1156 18.46 -19.39 8.47
CA VAL A 1156 19.44 -20.21 9.20
C VAL A 1156 19.47 -21.64 8.66
N ILE A 1157 18.31 -22.21 8.33
CA ILE A 1157 18.20 -23.56 7.76
C ILE A 1157 18.76 -23.59 6.33
N ILE A 1158 18.35 -22.67 5.44
CA ILE A 1158 18.78 -22.63 4.04
C ILE A 1158 20.27 -22.32 3.93
N GLY A 1159 20.80 -21.41 4.76
CA GLY A 1159 22.22 -21.06 4.85
C GLY A 1159 23.09 -22.23 5.35
N PHE A 1160 22.63 -22.96 6.37
CA PHE A 1160 23.26 -24.21 6.82
C PHE A 1160 23.35 -25.26 5.70
N LEU A 1161 22.22 -25.53 5.03
CA LEU A 1161 22.13 -26.51 3.94
C LEU A 1161 23.05 -26.13 2.77
N HIS A 1162 23.05 -24.87 2.36
CA HIS A 1162 23.90 -24.40 1.26
C HIS A 1162 25.40 -24.37 1.63
N GLY A 1163 25.75 -23.83 2.80
CA GLY A 1163 27.13 -23.64 3.22
C GLY A 1163 27.87 -24.93 3.61
N LEU A 1164 27.19 -25.88 4.27
CA LEU A 1164 27.83 -27.10 4.81
C LEU A 1164 27.49 -28.39 4.05
N ILE A 1165 26.59 -28.37 3.06
CA ILE A 1165 26.27 -29.53 2.21
C ILE A 1165 26.54 -29.22 0.74
N PHE A 1166 25.89 -28.21 0.16
CA PHE A 1166 25.98 -27.93 -1.28
C PHE A 1166 27.36 -27.35 -1.69
N LEU A 1167 27.84 -26.31 -1.02
CA LEU A 1167 29.09 -25.63 -1.34
C LEU A 1167 30.33 -26.56 -1.31
N PRO A 1168 30.53 -27.44 -0.31
CA PRO A 1168 31.63 -28.42 -0.34
C PRO A 1168 31.59 -29.36 -1.56
N VAL A 1169 30.39 -29.78 -2.00
CA VAL A 1169 30.22 -30.61 -3.20
C VAL A 1169 30.64 -29.83 -4.46
N VAL A 1170 30.16 -28.60 -4.62
CA VAL A 1170 30.52 -27.72 -5.76
C VAL A 1170 32.02 -27.45 -5.80
N LEU A 1171 32.65 -27.14 -4.66
CA LEU A 1171 34.11 -26.94 -4.55
C LEU A 1171 34.89 -28.23 -4.89
N SER A 1172 34.40 -29.41 -4.51
CA SER A 1172 35.05 -30.69 -4.81
C SER A 1172 35.09 -31.00 -6.32
N LEU A 1173 34.09 -30.54 -7.08
CA LEU A 1173 33.99 -30.78 -8.52
C LEU A 1173 34.65 -29.67 -9.34
N CYS A 1174 34.26 -28.42 -9.09
CA CYS A 1174 34.55 -27.26 -9.93
C CYS A 1174 35.48 -26.23 -9.29
N GLY A 1175 35.94 -26.45 -8.04
CA GLY A 1175 36.74 -25.49 -7.30
C GLY A 1175 38.07 -25.09 -7.97
N PRO A 1176 38.60 -23.88 -7.70
CA PRO A 1176 39.84 -23.39 -8.28
C PRO A 1176 41.07 -24.29 -7.97
N PRO A 1177 42.06 -24.38 -8.87
CA PRO A 1177 43.29 -25.15 -8.67
C PRO A 1177 44.15 -24.57 -7.53
N SER A 1178 45.11 -25.35 -7.02
CA SER A 1178 46.09 -24.88 -6.02
C SER A 1178 47.09 -23.90 -6.66
N LYS A 1179 47.44 -22.83 -5.93
CA LYS A 1179 48.59 -21.97 -6.24
C LYS A 1179 49.80 -22.57 -5.52
N VAL A 1180 50.89 -22.88 -6.24
CA VAL A 1180 52.12 -23.44 -5.65
C VAL A 1180 53.04 -22.31 -5.22
N MET A 1181 53.48 -22.34 -3.97
CA MET A 1181 54.41 -21.36 -3.39
C MET A 1181 55.77 -22.01 -3.11
N LYS A 1182 56.87 -21.32 -3.46
CA LYS A 1182 58.23 -21.69 -3.01
C LYS A 1182 58.51 -21.07 -1.64
N PRO A 1183 59.28 -21.73 -0.76
CA PRO A 1183 59.82 -21.10 0.44
C PRO A 1183 60.81 -19.99 0.06
N LEU A 1184 60.88 -18.93 0.89
CA LEU A 1184 61.94 -17.93 0.84
C LEU A 1184 63.20 -18.51 1.51
N GLU A 1185 64.32 -18.57 0.80
CA GLU A 1185 65.61 -18.86 1.43
C GLU A 1185 65.99 -17.72 2.37
N GLN A 1186 66.25 -18.04 3.65
CA GLN A 1186 66.90 -17.10 4.57
C GLN A 1186 68.39 -17.04 4.23
N SER A 1187 68.85 -15.87 3.80
CA SER A 1187 70.27 -15.60 3.64
C SER A 1187 71.00 -15.67 4.99
N GLN A 1188 71.86 -16.68 5.15
CA GLN A 1188 72.86 -16.67 6.22
C GLN A 1188 73.89 -15.57 5.93
N PRO A 1189 74.35 -14.82 6.96
CA PRO A 1189 75.46 -13.90 6.80
C PRO A 1189 76.77 -14.69 6.68
N SER A 1190 77.45 -14.56 5.55
CA SER A 1190 78.80 -15.09 5.34
C SER A 1190 79.82 -14.36 6.21
N ALA A 1191 80.68 -15.11 6.90
CA ALA A 1191 81.77 -14.54 7.69
C ALA A 1191 82.78 -13.77 6.80
N SER A 1192 83.27 -12.64 7.29
CA SER A 1192 84.37 -11.90 6.69
C SER A 1192 85.72 -12.43 7.18
N SER A 1193 86.56 -12.89 6.26
CA SER A 1193 87.98 -13.16 6.50
C SER A 1193 88.82 -12.45 5.44
N GLU A 1194 89.08 -11.16 5.68
CA GLU A 1194 90.34 -10.43 5.44
C GLU A 1194 90.24 -9.05 6.08
#